data_AF-A0AAD6LEE9-F1
#
_entry.id   AF-A0AAD6LEE9-F1
#
_cell.length_a   1.000
_cell.length_b   1.000
_cell.length_c   1.000
_cell.angle_alpha   90.00
_cell.angle_beta   90.00
_cell.angle_gamma   90.00
#
_symmetry.space_group_name_H-M   'P 1'
#
loop_
_entity.id
_entity.type
_entity.pdbx_description
1 polymer ?
#
loop_
_entity_poly.entity_id
_entity_poly.type
_entity_poly.pdbx_seq_one_letter_code
_entity_poly.pdbx_strand_id
1 'polypeptide(L)'
;MAISALGPATSLRLTPGSTLRLLSFYPKSNPSNLSGIFKTITKPHAIPPKFHHLLQLSGLPCRRFFCSVISGALQSSESAKVEKKGEIGNRVGEFRRKLKIADIKGGPDEGLDRVGKTIIVMGWVRTLRVQSSVTFIEVNDGSCLSNMQCVMDLEAEGYDQVESGLVTTGASIWMQGTVVKSQGSKQKVELKVIKIVAVGKSDPSYPIQKKRVSREFLRTKAHLRPRTNTFGAVARVRNALAYATHKFFQENGFVWVSSPIITASDCEGAGEQFCVTTLIPGSQEAANSPVDGIPKTKDGLIDWSQDFFGKPAFLTVSGQLNAETYATALSDVYTFGPTFRAENSNTSRHLAEFWMIEPELAFADLNDDMACATAYLQYVVRHILENCKEDMEFFNTWIEKGIIDRLSDVAEKDFVQLTYTDAIELLLKAKKQFEFPLEWGCDLQSEHERYITEEVFGGCPVIIRDYPKDIKAFYMRQNNDGKTVAAMDMLVPRVGELIGGSQREERLEYIEDRLDELKLNKESFWWYLDLRRYGSVPHAGFGLGFERLVQFATGIENIRDAIPFPRKERTWPPPCVQIEKKNMEEAVKVLDSALSHIKWRLKFPAKNRLQIDIVALLTEMRPVIMVDYGGKLPELQDHLCALVKFCQQESAIFENLRVMVIEDMIYLIHVRGLAEYVKSSLNLEVELFFVNLEEDPPKMVTQAEESTLVTELIRVQKLFSSFFPLNGNSNDLLSHQMLDSVANAESSINKPATSQSSEFIDLSCCMQDTEITVPTLNGWLLGYPVVYLFSKQHIEDAIYNLSTKYLRIFQIIVSRYASPKKGSQPEELLSFSVPYELSMGGSKEPWAVAFLAQMQTKWAKCKPTWRSLKMEVSECYPQAIVL
;
A
#
# COMPACT_ATOMS: atom_id res chain seq x y z
N MET A 1 -42.23 -15.26 -39.10
CA MET A 1 -41.43 -15.74 -40.26
C MET A 1 -41.03 -14.53 -41.08
N ALA A 2 -39.78 -14.43 -41.56
CA ALA A 2 -39.19 -13.27 -42.26
C ALA A 2 -39.27 -11.93 -41.47
N ILE A 3 -38.19 -11.27 -41.05
CA ILE A 3 -36.80 -11.19 -41.52
C ILE A 3 -36.67 -10.63 -42.95
N SER A 4 -36.67 -9.30 -43.05
CA SER A 4 -35.89 -8.55 -44.04
C SER A 4 -35.50 -7.18 -43.45
N ALA A 5 -34.41 -6.60 -43.92
CA ALA A 5 -33.71 -5.49 -43.25
C ALA A 5 -34.30 -4.10 -43.57
N LEU A 6 -34.16 -3.18 -42.62
CA LEU A 6 -33.87 -1.74 -42.81
C LEU A 6 -33.46 -1.16 -41.44
N GLY A 7 -32.63 -0.09 -41.42
CA GLY A 7 -32.17 0.50 -40.17
C GLY A 7 -31.64 1.93 -40.33
N PRO A 8 -31.72 2.78 -39.28
CA PRO A 8 -31.02 4.05 -39.14
C PRO A 8 -29.94 3.96 -38.02
N ALA A 9 -29.13 4.99 -37.74
CA ALA A 9 -28.96 6.28 -38.40
C ALA A 9 -27.49 6.48 -38.85
N THR A 10 -27.27 7.20 -39.94
CA THR A 10 -25.91 7.46 -40.48
C THR A 10 -25.35 8.77 -39.92
N SER A 11 -24.09 8.79 -39.49
CA SER A 11 -23.41 10.00 -39.02
C SER A 11 -23.39 11.11 -40.09
N LEU A 12 -24.08 12.23 -39.82
CA LEU A 12 -24.11 13.39 -40.72
C LEU A 12 -22.72 14.06 -40.80
N ARG A 13 -22.05 13.93 -41.94
CA ARG A 13 -20.80 14.64 -42.24
C ARG A 13 -21.08 15.99 -42.90
N LEU A 14 -21.04 17.07 -42.12
CA LEU A 14 -20.94 18.42 -42.66
C LEU A 14 -19.51 18.71 -43.13
N THR A 15 -19.36 19.22 -44.36
CA THR A 15 -18.08 19.61 -44.95
C THR A 15 -18.04 21.11 -45.22
N PRO A 16 -17.19 21.90 -44.52
CA PRO A 16 -16.98 23.30 -44.85
C PRO A 16 -16.01 23.45 -46.04
N GLY A 17 -16.52 23.91 -47.17
CA GLY A 17 -15.71 24.30 -48.33
C GLY A 17 -15.26 25.76 -48.23
N SER A 18 -13.94 25.98 -48.35
CA SER A 18 -13.26 27.20 -48.84
C SER A 18 -13.99 28.56 -48.81
N THR A 19 -13.43 29.54 -48.10
CA THR A 19 -13.57 30.97 -48.46
C THR A 19 -12.24 31.71 -48.20
N LEU A 20 -12.03 32.86 -48.87
CA LEU A 20 -10.70 33.44 -49.11
C LEU A 20 -10.29 34.57 -48.15
N ARG A 21 -8.96 34.70 -47.96
CA ARG A 21 -8.18 35.95 -47.72
C ARG A 21 -8.48 36.72 -46.41
N LEU A 22 -7.48 37.27 -45.71
CA LEU A 22 -6.50 38.22 -46.24
C LEU A 22 -5.09 38.06 -45.62
N LEU A 23 -4.10 38.61 -46.32
CA LEU A 23 -2.68 38.64 -45.92
C LEU A 23 -2.27 40.07 -45.55
N SER A 24 -1.34 40.22 -44.61
CA SER A 24 -0.40 41.34 -44.57
C SER A 24 1.02 40.81 -44.29
N PHE A 25 2.05 41.54 -44.71
CA PHE A 25 3.42 41.04 -44.87
C PHE A 25 4.44 41.95 -44.16
N TYR A 26 5.29 41.35 -43.31
CA TYR A 26 6.74 41.63 -43.17
C TYR A 26 7.15 43.04 -42.63
N PRO A 27 8.45 43.32 -42.33
CA PRO A 27 9.56 42.43 -41.95
C PRO A 27 10.47 42.92 -40.77
N LYS A 28 11.30 41.98 -40.28
CA LYS A 28 12.73 42.07 -39.87
C LYS A 28 13.33 43.37 -39.28
N SER A 29 14.10 43.20 -38.19
CA SER A 29 15.54 43.53 -38.14
C SER A 29 16.28 42.63 -37.11
N ASN A 30 17.62 42.63 -37.09
CA ASN A 30 18.47 41.67 -36.34
C ASN A 30 19.79 42.36 -35.85
N PRO A 31 20.91 41.71 -35.43
CA PRO A 31 21.44 41.91 -34.06
C PRO A 31 22.92 42.38 -33.96
N SER A 32 23.41 42.58 -32.73
CA SER A 32 24.85 42.65 -32.35
C SER A 32 24.97 42.38 -30.82
N ASN A 33 25.70 41.38 -30.32
CA ASN A 33 27.16 41.22 -30.19
C ASN A 33 27.86 42.17 -29.19
N LEU A 34 28.33 41.63 -28.06
CA LEU A 34 29.74 41.73 -27.60
C LEU A 34 30.06 40.84 -26.37
N SER A 35 31.25 40.24 -26.38
CA SER A 35 31.96 39.57 -25.26
C SER A 35 32.92 40.57 -24.57
N GLY A 36 33.60 40.33 -23.43
CA GLY A 36 33.77 39.20 -22.50
C GLY A 36 34.97 39.50 -21.55
N ILE A 37 35.57 38.49 -20.87
CA ILE A 37 36.95 38.51 -20.25
C ILE A 37 37.10 39.37 -18.94
N PHE A 38 37.80 39.03 -17.83
CA PHE A 38 38.27 37.78 -17.15
C PHE A 38 38.95 38.11 -15.77
N LYS A 39 39.07 37.13 -14.83
CA LYS A 39 40.02 37.03 -13.65
C LYS A 39 39.78 38.01 -12.46
N THR A 40 39.64 37.61 -11.18
CA THR A 40 40.53 36.95 -10.16
C THR A 40 41.73 37.84 -9.72
N ILE A 41 42.23 37.92 -8.45
CA ILE A 41 42.53 36.94 -7.36
C ILE A 41 42.52 37.61 -5.93
N THR A 42 42.59 36.82 -4.84
CA THR A 42 43.12 37.09 -3.45
C THR A 42 42.25 37.56 -2.24
N LYS A 43 42.62 37.01 -1.06
CA LYS A 43 42.35 37.35 0.38
C LYS A 43 43.73 37.79 1.02
N PRO A 44 43.96 38.10 2.35
CA PRO A 44 43.16 37.81 3.57
C PRO A 44 43.19 38.84 4.76
N HIS A 45 42.53 38.43 5.88
CA HIS A 45 42.81 38.72 7.32
C HIS A 45 42.24 39.96 8.08
N ALA A 46 42.21 39.79 9.42
CA ALA A 46 41.95 40.72 10.55
C ALA A 46 40.52 40.86 11.15
N ILE A 47 40.48 41.14 12.47
CA ILE A 47 39.42 41.10 13.52
C ILE A 47 39.88 42.10 14.63
N PRO A 48 39.10 42.76 15.55
CA PRO A 48 37.65 42.75 15.92
C PRO A 48 37.01 44.17 15.65
N PRO A 49 36.28 44.95 16.51
CA PRO A 49 35.55 44.73 17.79
C PRO A 49 34.17 45.42 18.07
N LYS A 50 33.41 44.75 18.96
CA LYS A 50 32.47 45.22 20.04
C LYS A 50 31.72 46.58 20.04
N PHE A 51 30.38 46.47 20.22
CA PHE A 51 29.45 47.29 21.06
C PHE A 51 29.34 48.83 20.81
N HIS A 52 28.17 49.43 20.48
CA HIS A 52 26.98 49.57 21.35
C HIS A 52 25.68 50.03 20.60
N HIS A 53 24.54 50.07 21.32
CA HIS A 53 23.20 50.64 21.00
C HIS A 53 23.21 52.07 20.34
N LEU A 54 22.16 52.61 19.66
CA LEU A 54 20.67 52.57 19.79
C LEU A 54 19.92 52.80 18.44
N LEU A 55 18.60 52.50 18.41
CA LEU A 55 17.41 53.11 17.71
C LEU A 55 17.57 53.93 16.38
N GLN A 56 16.61 54.00 15.44
CA GLN A 56 15.14 53.86 15.49
C GLN A 56 14.50 53.66 14.08
N LEU A 57 13.38 52.90 13.95
CA LEU A 57 12.38 52.91 12.84
C LEU A 57 12.87 52.58 11.39
N SER A 58 12.06 52.07 10.44
CA SER A 58 10.71 51.45 10.45
C SER A 58 10.50 50.65 9.14
N GLY A 59 9.87 49.45 9.20
CA GLY A 59 9.47 48.72 7.97
C GLY A 59 9.13 47.24 8.18
N LEU A 60 7.83 46.91 8.16
CA LEU A 60 7.26 45.55 8.03
C LEU A 60 6.50 45.48 6.68
N PRO A 61 6.11 44.31 6.12
CA PRO A 61 5.79 43.04 6.78
C PRO A 61 6.39 41.79 6.06
N CYS A 62 6.09 40.51 6.33
CA CYS A 62 5.29 39.84 7.37
C CYS A 62 5.90 38.44 7.64
N ARG A 63 5.95 37.96 8.89
CA ARG A 63 6.18 36.52 9.19
C ARG A 63 5.09 36.01 10.13
N ARG A 64 4.61 34.79 9.87
CA ARG A 64 3.39 34.23 10.49
C ARG A 64 3.61 33.82 11.95
N PHE A 65 2.67 34.18 12.82
CA PHE A 65 2.61 33.71 14.21
C PHE A 65 2.13 32.26 14.28
N PHE A 66 2.85 31.40 15.00
CA PHE A 66 2.38 30.09 15.47
C PHE A 66 3.15 29.65 16.74
N CYS A 67 2.75 30.16 17.92
CA CYS A 67 3.12 29.59 19.24
C CYS A 67 2.46 30.29 20.47
N SER A 68 1.85 31.48 20.33
CA SER A 68 1.45 32.32 21.47
C SER A 68 0.31 31.78 22.35
N VAL A 69 -0.63 31.02 21.78
CA VAL A 69 -1.92 30.67 22.42
C VAL A 69 -1.76 29.96 23.77
N ILE A 70 -0.80 29.03 23.89
CA ILE A 70 -0.62 28.21 25.10
C ILE A 70 -0.06 29.03 26.28
N SER A 71 0.69 30.12 26.03
CA SER A 71 1.25 30.94 27.11
C SER A 71 0.23 31.90 27.73
N GLY A 72 -0.74 32.39 26.94
CA GLY A 72 -1.76 33.32 27.45
C GLY A 72 -2.71 32.68 28.46
N ALA A 73 -3.19 31.46 28.16
CA ALA A 73 -4.11 30.71 29.03
C ALA A 73 -3.50 30.27 30.38
N LEU A 74 -2.18 30.42 30.56
CA LEU A 74 -1.47 30.09 31.80
C LEU A 74 -1.30 31.27 32.76
N GLN A 75 -1.73 32.49 32.38
CA GLN A 75 -1.49 33.71 33.18
C GLN A 75 -2.76 34.41 33.69
N SER A 76 -3.96 33.96 33.33
CA SER A 76 -5.23 34.62 33.65
C SER A 76 -5.99 33.99 34.82
N SER A 77 -5.43 34.04 36.03
CA SER A 77 -6.20 33.95 37.29
C SER A 77 -5.37 34.49 38.47
N GLU A 78 -5.92 35.42 39.24
CA GLU A 78 -5.28 36.00 40.43
C GLU A 78 -6.23 36.02 41.64
N SER A 79 -5.68 36.24 42.84
CA SER A 79 -6.38 36.46 44.12
C SER A 79 -7.03 35.26 44.85
N ALA A 80 -6.23 34.25 45.19
CA ALA A 80 -6.45 33.43 46.40
C ALA A 80 -5.16 33.29 47.21
N LYS A 81 -5.26 33.19 48.55
CA LYS A 81 -4.14 33.33 49.49
C LYS A 81 -3.01 32.32 49.24
N VAL A 82 -1.76 32.81 49.17
CA VAL A 82 -0.55 31.99 48.99
C VAL A 82 0.08 31.65 50.35
N GLU A 83 0.18 30.36 50.68
CA GLU A 83 1.18 29.87 51.61
C GLU A 83 2.37 29.26 50.85
N LYS A 84 3.58 29.45 51.39
CA LYS A 84 4.87 28.82 51.01
C LYS A 84 5.10 28.61 49.49
N LYS A 85 5.63 29.65 48.83
CA LYS A 85 6.33 29.52 47.54
C LYS A 85 7.46 28.49 47.65
N GLY A 86 7.30 27.34 47.00
CA GLY A 86 8.43 26.55 46.51
C GLY A 86 8.95 27.15 45.20
N GLU A 87 10.27 27.17 44.99
CA GLU A 87 10.86 27.70 43.76
C GLU A 87 10.62 26.77 42.56
N ILE A 88 9.56 27.02 41.78
CA ILE A 88 9.40 26.42 40.44
C ILE A 88 10.35 27.16 39.48
N GLY A 89 11.64 26.95 39.67
CA GLY A 89 12.70 27.67 38.98
C GLY A 89 12.84 27.29 37.50
N ASN A 90 13.44 28.19 36.73
CA ASN A 90 13.89 27.94 35.35
C ASN A 90 15.17 27.08 35.32
N ARG A 91 15.17 25.96 36.05
CA ARG A 91 16.25 24.96 36.00
C ARG A 91 16.16 24.20 34.68
N VAL A 92 17.18 24.38 33.84
CA VAL A 92 17.27 23.78 32.49
C VAL A 92 17.68 22.30 32.55
N GLY A 93 18.18 21.81 33.70
CA GLY A 93 18.73 20.46 33.86
C GLY A 93 17.74 19.34 34.22
N GLU A 94 16.44 19.62 34.45
CA GLU A 94 15.46 18.61 34.87
C GLU A 94 14.47 18.28 33.73
N PHE A 95 14.41 17.01 33.32
CA PHE A 95 13.46 16.54 32.31
C PHE A 95 12.03 16.54 32.87
N ARG A 96 11.23 17.52 32.44
CA ARG A 96 9.83 17.71 32.88
C ARG A 96 8.89 16.65 32.29
N ARG A 97 8.90 15.43 32.87
CA ARG A 97 7.96 14.35 32.54
C ARG A 97 6.52 14.83 32.73
N LYS A 98 5.72 14.77 31.66
CA LYS A 98 4.26 14.93 31.73
C LYS A 98 3.65 13.69 32.38
N LEU A 99 2.63 13.89 33.22
CA LEU A 99 1.81 12.80 33.75
C LEU A 99 1.05 12.13 32.59
N LYS A 100 1.21 10.81 32.45
CA LYS A 100 0.53 9.99 31.44
C LYS A 100 -0.75 9.35 31.99
N ILE A 101 -1.65 8.90 31.12
CA ILE A 101 -2.82 8.09 31.52
C ILE A 101 -2.36 6.75 32.12
N ALA A 102 -1.31 6.14 31.58
CA ALA A 102 -0.64 4.98 32.19
C ALA A 102 -0.11 5.28 33.61
N ASP A 103 0.40 6.48 33.88
CA ASP A 103 0.87 6.87 35.22
C ASP A 103 -0.30 7.03 36.22
N ILE A 104 -1.53 7.24 35.73
CA ILE A 104 -2.76 7.40 36.52
C ILE A 104 -3.43 6.05 36.77
N LYS A 105 -3.57 5.21 35.72
CA LYS A 105 -4.36 3.97 35.74
C LYS A 105 -3.55 2.68 35.83
N GLY A 106 -2.23 2.70 35.61
CA GLY A 106 -1.40 1.49 35.48
C GLY A 106 -0.94 0.83 36.78
N GLY A 107 -1.27 1.41 37.95
CA GLY A 107 -1.01 0.78 39.25
C GLY A 107 -2.05 -0.30 39.60
N PRO A 108 -1.79 -1.17 40.59
CA PRO A 108 -2.71 -2.23 41.01
C PRO A 108 -4.09 -1.70 41.47
N ASP A 109 -4.10 -0.50 42.03
CA ASP A 109 -5.30 0.22 42.47
C ASP A 109 -6.05 0.94 41.33
N GLU A 110 -5.54 0.88 40.10
CA GLU A 110 -5.99 1.61 38.89
C GLU A 110 -6.27 3.11 39.11
N GLY A 111 -5.51 3.74 40.02
CA GLY A 111 -5.64 5.17 40.33
C GLY A 111 -6.58 5.49 41.50
N LEU A 112 -7.10 4.50 42.23
CA LEU A 112 -7.86 4.76 43.47
C LEU A 112 -7.01 5.50 44.54
N ASP A 113 -5.68 5.33 44.53
CA ASP A 113 -4.73 6.09 45.33
C ASP A 113 -4.73 7.60 45.02
N ARG A 114 -5.27 8.00 43.85
CA ARG A 114 -5.32 9.39 43.38
C ARG A 114 -6.66 10.07 43.61
N VAL A 115 -7.67 9.37 44.13
CA VAL A 115 -9.00 9.95 44.41
C VAL A 115 -8.87 11.20 45.31
N GLY A 116 -9.56 12.27 44.95
CA GLY A 116 -9.49 13.58 45.60
C GLY A 116 -8.33 14.47 45.14
N LYS A 117 -7.35 13.96 44.39
CA LYS A 117 -6.26 14.78 43.83
C LYS A 117 -6.73 15.46 42.54
N THR A 118 -6.49 16.76 42.42
CA THR A 118 -6.63 17.48 41.14
C THR A 118 -5.41 17.21 40.26
N ILE A 119 -5.65 16.82 39.01
CA ILE A 119 -4.63 16.47 38.03
C ILE A 119 -4.90 17.14 36.67
N ILE A 120 -3.90 17.09 35.80
CA ILE A 120 -4.00 17.53 34.40
C ILE A 120 -3.87 16.30 33.49
N VAL A 121 -4.79 16.17 32.54
CA VAL A 121 -4.77 15.15 31.48
C VAL A 121 -4.65 15.86 30.13
N MET A 122 -3.78 15.36 29.25
CA MET A 122 -3.57 15.87 27.90
C MET A 122 -3.61 14.69 26.92
N GLY A 123 -4.33 14.82 25.82
CA GLY A 123 -4.44 13.74 24.83
C GLY A 123 -5.43 14.05 23.73
N TRP A 124 -5.87 13.00 23.03
CA TRP A 124 -6.85 13.09 21.95
C TRP A 124 -8.21 12.50 22.34
N VAL A 125 -9.28 13.16 21.91
CA VAL A 125 -10.66 12.71 22.12
C VAL A 125 -10.90 11.42 21.31
N ARG A 126 -11.26 10.35 22.02
CA ARG A 126 -11.64 9.04 21.48
C ARG A 126 -13.12 8.96 21.17
N THR A 127 -13.94 9.34 22.15
CA THR A 127 -15.38 9.52 21.97
C THR A 127 -15.83 10.73 22.77
N LEU A 128 -16.87 11.39 22.26
CA LEU A 128 -17.61 12.45 22.93
C LEU A 128 -19.07 12.00 23.02
N ARG A 129 -19.69 12.14 24.19
CA ARG A 129 -21.10 11.82 24.44
C ARG A 129 -21.71 12.94 25.29
N VAL A 130 -22.37 13.88 24.63
CA VAL A 130 -23.13 14.97 25.28
C VAL A 130 -24.49 14.42 25.72
N GLN A 131 -24.90 14.73 26.94
CA GLN A 131 -26.26 14.52 27.47
C GLN A 131 -26.81 15.85 28.00
N SER A 132 -28.08 15.88 28.42
CA SER A 132 -28.80 17.11 28.80
C SER A 132 -28.24 17.85 30.02
N SER A 133 -27.42 17.20 30.86
CA SER A 133 -26.81 17.81 32.05
C SER A 133 -25.30 17.53 32.21
N VAL A 134 -24.78 16.53 31.50
CA VAL A 134 -23.40 16.02 31.65
C VAL A 134 -22.85 15.59 30.30
N THR A 135 -21.59 15.94 30.04
CA THR A 135 -20.81 15.46 28.89
C THR A 135 -19.75 14.46 29.33
N PHE A 136 -19.68 13.33 28.64
CA PHE A 136 -18.64 12.31 28.82
C PHE A 136 -17.63 12.39 27.67
N ILE A 137 -16.36 12.58 28.02
CA ILE A 137 -15.23 12.64 27.09
C ILE A 137 -14.27 11.48 27.41
N GLU A 138 -14.04 10.59 26.46
CA GLU A 138 -12.99 9.58 26.57
C GLU A 138 -11.70 10.11 25.94
N VAL A 139 -10.60 10.11 26.69
CA VAL A 139 -9.30 10.63 26.23
C VAL A 139 -8.26 9.52 26.25
N ASN A 140 -7.37 9.53 25.25
CA ASN A 140 -6.18 8.68 25.22
C ASN A 140 -4.97 9.50 24.76
N ASP A 141 -3.83 9.29 25.40
CA ASP A 141 -2.54 9.96 25.14
C ASP A 141 -1.54 9.04 24.43
N GLY A 142 -1.94 7.80 24.12
CA GLY A 142 -1.11 6.74 23.55
C GLY A 142 -0.27 5.95 24.56
N SER A 143 -0.24 6.36 25.84
CA SER A 143 0.62 5.72 26.85
C SER A 143 0.20 4.30 27.24
N CYS A 144 -1.10 4.01 27.13
CA CYS A 144 -1.75 2.73 27.39
C CYS A 144 -2.86 2.49 26.37
N LEU A 145 -3.46 1.30 26.36
CA LEU A 145 -4.66 1.01 25.58
C LEU A 145 -5.88 1.72 26.21
N SER A 146 -5.92 1.75 27.54
CA SER A 146 -6.95 2.41 28.33
C SER A 146 -7.23 3.85 27.91
N ASN A 147 -8.51 4.20 27.89
CA ASN A 147 -8.98 5.58 27.92
C ASN A 147 -9.06 6.07 29.38
N MET A 148 -8.92 7.38 29.57
CA MET A 148 -9.39 8.09 30.76
C MET A 148 -10.80 8.60 30.49
N GLN A 149 -11.80 8.16 31.28
CA GLN A 149 -13.12 8.77 31.26
C GLN A 149 -13.07 10.11 32.00
N CYS A 150 -13.55 11.16 31.35
CA CYS A 150 -13.63 12.50 31.88
C CYS A 150 -15.09 12.95 31.82
N VAL A 151 -15.61 13.45 32.94
CA VAL A 151 -17.02 13.79 33.16
C VAL A 151 -17.09 15.29 33.41
N MET A 152 -17.87 16.01 32.60
CA MET A 152 -17.93 17.47 32.59
C MET A 152 -19.38 17.94 32.69
N ASP A 153 -19.66 18.74 33.72
CA ASP A 153 -20.96 19.39 33.90
C ASP A 153 -21.01 20.71 33.11
N LEU A 154 -22.22 21.24 32.88
CA LEU A 154 -22.43 22.50 32.14
C LEU A 154 -21.70 23.72 32.74
N GLU A 155 -21.40 23.70 34.04
CA GLU A 155 -20.74 24.80 34.78
C GLU A 155 -19.21 24.79 34.67
N ALA A 156 -18.60 23.76 34.07
CA ALA A 156 -17.14 23.61 34.02
C ALA A 156 -16.49 24.58 33.01
N GLU A 157 -15.32 25.14 33.36
CA GLU A 157 -14.68 26.20 32.58
C GLU A 157 -14.29 25.70 31.18
N GLY A 158 -14.80 26.36 30.15
CA GLY A 158 -14.55 26.00 28.75
C GLY A 158 -15.62 25.10 28.10
N TYR A 159 -16.78 24.88 28.73
CA TYR A 159 -17.87 24.08 28.15
C TYR A 159 -18.37 24.61 26.79
N ASP A 160 -18.27 25.93 26.58
CA ASP A 160 -18.54 26.62 25.32
C ASP A 160 -17.75 26.03 24.12
N GLN A 161 -16.54 25.50 24.36
CA GLN A 161 -15.72 24.85 23.33
C GLN A 161 -16.27 23.48 22.91
N VAL A 162 -17.07 22.83 23.76
CA VAL A 162 -17.81 21.61 23.44
C VAL A 162 -19.05 21.95 22.62
N GLU A 163 -19.84 22.92 23.08
CA GLU A 163 -21.08 23.36 22.40
C GLU A 163 -20.82 23.94 21.00
N SER A 164 -19.75 24.74 20.86
CA SER A 164 -19.31 25.30 19.58
C SER A 164 -18.57 24.30 18.66
N GLY A 165 -18.53 23.02 19.03
CA GLY A 165 -17.99 21.94 18.19
C GLY A 165 -16.47 21.99 17.99
N LEU A 166 -15.71 22.64 18.88
CA LEU A 166 -14.25 22.65 18.82
C LEU A 166 -13.64 21.35 19.38
N VAL A 167 -14.34 20.73 20.32
CA VAL A 167 -14.02 19.42 20.90
C VAL A 167 -14.75 18.35 20.10
N THR A 168 -14.02 17.61 19.26
CA THR A 168 -14.56 16.53 18.40
C THR A 168 -13.63 15.33 18.37
N THR A 169 -14.09 14.18 17.86
CA THR A 169 -13.26 12.96 17.73
C THR A 169 -11.96 13.24 16.98
N GLY A 170 -10.82 12.94 17.60
CA GLY A 170 -9.49 13.23 17.06
C GLY A 170 -8.91 14.61 17.40
N ALA A 171 -9.69 15.52 18.03
CA ALA A 171 -9.19 16.79 18.55
C ALA A 171 -8.23 16.55 19.74
N SER A 172 -7.21 17.41 19.87
CA SER A 172 -6.29 17.40 21.01
C SER A 172 -6.75 18.39 22.07
N ILE A 173 -6.84 17.93 23.32
CA ILE A 173 -7.32 18.73 24.45
C ILE A 173 -6.37 18.67 25.64
N TRP A 174 -6.44 19.72 26.45
CA TRP A 174 -5.89 19.81 27.80
C TRP A 174 -7.08 19.90 28.76
N MET A 175 -7.08 19.13 29.84
CA MET A 175 -8.11 19.20 30.87
C MET A 175 -7.49 19.17 32.26
N GLN A 176 -8.05 19.97 33.16
CA GLN A 176 -7.80 19.92 34.59
C GLN A 176 -9.06 19.46 35.30
N GLY A 177 -8.91 18.55 36.27
CA GLY A 177 -10.05 17.99 37.01
C GLY A 177 -9.60 17.20 38.22
N THR A 178 -10.56 16.78 39.04
CA THR A 178 -10.30 15.97 40.25
C THR A 178 -10.65 14.51 39.98
N VAL A 179 -9.73 13.61 40.36
CA VAL A 179 -9.97 12.16 40.24
C VAL A 179 -11.03 11.75 41.27
N VAL A 180 -12.05 11.03 40.81
CA VAL A 180 -13.12 10.48 41.66
C VAL A 180 -13.30 8.99 41.39
N LYS A 181 -13.89 8.26 42.34
CA LYS A 181 -14.35 6.88 42.09
C LYS A 181 -15.46 6.93 41.04
N SER A 182 -15.32 6.14 39.99
CA SER A 182 -16.31 6.11 38.91
C SER A 182 -17.59 5.43 39.34
N GLN A 183 -18.74 5.95 38.86
CA GLN A 183 -20.04 5.29 39.03
C GLN A 183 -20.27 4.16 38.00
N GLY A 184 -19.45 4.08 36.95
CA GLY A 184 -19.55 3.07 35.90
C GLY A 184 -18.66 1.84 36.17
N SER A 185 -19.21 0.64 35.95
CA SER A 185 -18.55 -0.65 36.19
C SER A 185 -17.35 -1.00 35.29
N LYS A 186 -17.01 -0.14 34.31
CA LYS A 186 -15.94 -0.37 33.33
C LYS A 186 -14.59 0.28 33.68
N GLN A 187 -14.53 1.08 34.75
CA GLN A 187 -13.31 1.72 35.24
C GLN A 187 -13.42 2.03 36.75
N LYS A 188 -12.34 1.87 37.52
CA LYS A 188 -12.35 2.19 38.96
C LYS A 188 -12.40 3.71 39.25
N VAL A 189 -11.84 4.53 38.37
CA VAL A 189 -11.79 6.01 38.51
C VAL A 189 -12.14 6.76 37.24
N GLU A 190 -12.57 8.01 37.40
CA GLU A 190 -12.82 8.98 36.34
C GLU A 190 -12.40 10.39 36.77
N LEU A 191 -12.25 11.30 35.80
CA LEU A 191 -11.87 12.69 36.04
C LEU A 191 -13.10 13.59 36.03
N LYS A 192 -13.50 14.16 37.17
CA LYS A 192 -14.48 15.26 37.16
C LYS A 192 -13.77 16.53 36.68
N VAL A 193 -14.12 16.98 35.49
CA VAL A 193 -13.48 18.11 34.79
C VAL A 193 -13.88 19.42 35.46
N ILE A 194 -12.88 20.25 35.74
CA ILE A 194 -13.02 21.63 36.25
C ILE A 194 -12.81 22.62 35.09
N LYS A 195 -11.86 22.32 34.20
CA LYS A 195 -11.46 23.17 33.06
C LYS A 195 -11.06 22.36 31.83
N ILE A 196 -11.50 22.76 30.64
CA ILE A 196 -11.07 22.23 29.34
C ILE A 196 -10.50 23.32 28.43
N VAL A 197 -9.47 22.98 27.67
CA VAL A 197 -8.92 23.82 26.60
C VAL A 197 -8.69 22.96 25.35
N ALA A 198 -9.32 23.34 24.24
CA ALA A 198 -9.08 22.77 22.93
C ALA A 198 -7.72 23.25 22.38
N VAL A 199 -6.71 22.37 22.42
CA VAL A 199 -5.35 22.65 21.95
C VAL A 199 -5.25 22.61 20.42
N GLY A 200 -6.09 21.78 19.79
CA GLY A 200 -6.12 21.64 18.33
C GLY A 200 -7.41 20.94 17.88
N LYS A 201 -8.12 21.56 16.94
CA LYS A 201 -9.38 21.07 16.37
C LYS A 201 -9.16 19.81 15.52
N SER A 202 -10.18 18.97 15.42
CA SER A 202 -10.22 17.88 14.42
C SER A 202 -10.97 18.36 13.18
N ASP A 203 -10.53 17.95 11.99
CA ASP A 203 -11.25 18.20 10.75
C ASP A 203 -12.30 17.09 10.49
N PRO A 204 -13.50 17.39 9.94
CA PRO A 204 -14.51 16.38 9.63
C PRO A 204 -14.04 15.24 8.71
N SER A 205 -13.02 15.48 7.88
CA SER A 205 -12.40 14.46 7.01
C SER A 205 -11.52 13.43 7.76
N TYR A 206 -11.40 13.54 9.09
CA TYR A 206 -10.57 12.64 9.90
C TYR A 206 -10.95 11.15 9.69
N PRO A 207 -10.05 10.32 9.10
CA PRO A 207 -10.43 9.02 8.54
C PRO A 207 -10.57 7.91 9.59
N ILE A 208 -10.27 8.17 10.87
CA ILE A 208 -10.40 7.19 11.96
C ILE A 208 -11.66 7.53 12.76
N GLN A 209 -12.81 7.31 12.12
CA GLN A 209 -14.12 7.45 12.75
C GLN A 209 -14.42 6.27 13.72
N LYS A 210 -15.48 6.38 14.51
CA LYS A 210 -15.96 5.33 15.43
C LYS A 210 -16.70 4.19 14.70
N LYS A 211 -16.10 3.64 13.65
CA LYS A 211 -16.57 2.50 12.85
C LYS A 211 -15.43 1.47 12.72
N ARG A 212 -15.74 0.22 12.34
CA ARG A 212 -14.69 -0.78 12.06
C ARG A 212 -13.99 -0.42 10.74
N VAL A 213 -12.66 -0.34 10.77
CA VAL A 213 -11.82 0.00 9.62
C VAL A 213 -10.92 -1.18 9.28
N SER A 214 -10.69 -1.47 7.98
CA SER A 214 -9.84 -2.59 7.57
C SER A 214 -8.35 -2.29 7.83
N ARG A 215 -7.56 -3.34 8.10
CA ARG A 215 -6.09 -3.20 8.22
C ARG A 215 -5.48 -2.63 6.94
N GLU A 216 -6.01 -3.01 5.77
CA GLU A 216 -5.60 -2.48 4.46
C GLU A 216 -5.79 -0.97 4.33
N PHE A 217 -6.98 -0.43 4.65
CA PHE A 217 -7.20 1.02 4.65
C PHE A 217 -6.27 1.73 5.64
N LEU A 218 -6.06 1.14 6.83
CA LEU A 218 -5.16 1.70 7.84
C LEU A 218 -3.69 1.74 7.36
N ARG A 219 -3.24 0.82 6.50
CA ARG A 219 -1.92 0.92 5.82
C ARG A 219 -1.84 2.15 4.91
N THR A 220 -2.91 2.48 4.17
CA THR A 220 -2.96 3.74 3.37
C THR A 220 -2.86 4.99 4.25
N LYS A 221 -3.31 4.89 5.51
CA LYS A 221 -3.25 5.96 6.52
C LYS A 221 -2.20 5.68 7.60
N ALA A 222 -1.04 5.12 7.22
CA ALA A 222 0.03 4.73 8.16
C ALA A 222 0.47 5.86 9.12
N HIS A 223 0.40 7.13 8.67
CA HIS A 223 0.71 8.32 9.48
C HIS A 223 -0.34 8.63 10.57
N LEU A 224 -1.54 8.06 10.51
CA LEU A 224 -2.58 8.15 11.55
C LEU A 224 -2.86 6.81 12.24
N ARG A 225 -2.55 5.66 11.64
CA ARG A 225 -2.93 4.33 12.18
C ARG A 225 -2.51 4.06 13.64
N PRO A 226 -1.37 4.57 14.19
CA PRO A 226 -1.03 4.41 15.61
C PRO A 226 -2.07 5.04 16.57
N ARG A 227 -2.97 5.89 16.07
CA ARG A 227 -4.16 6.35 16.80
C ARG A 227 -5.30 5.32 16.82
N THR A 228 -5.10 4.05 16.45
CA THR A 228 -6.08 2.97 16.67
C THR A 228 -5.60 2.03 17.78
N ASN A 229 -6.52 1.31 18.42
CA ASN A 229 -6.19 0.38 19.50
C ASN A 229 -5.13 -0.65 19.08
N THR A 230 -5.33 -1.32 17.94
CA THR A 230 -4.41 -2.35 17.43
C THR A 230 -3.00 -1.80 17.16
N PHE A 231 -2.88 -0.72 16.38
CA PHE A 231 -1.55 -0.20 16.02
C PHE A 231 -0.87 0.59 17.16
N GLY A 232 -1.65 1.11 18.12
CA GLY A 232 -1.10 1.64 19.38
C GLY A 232 -0.52 0.53 20.26
N ALA A 233 -1.22 -0.60 20.39
CA ALA A 233 -0.73 -1.79 21.09
C ALA A 233 0.53 -2.37 20.44
N VAL A 234 0.51 -2.58 19.10
CA VAL A 234 1.68 -3.08 18.36
C VAL A 234 2.88 -2.14 18.49
N ALA A 235 2.68 -0.82 18.47
CA ALA A 235 3.77 0.14 18.68
C ALA A 235 4.35 0.08 20.10
N ARG A 236 3.53 -0.13 21.13
CA ARG A 236 4.02 -0.30 22.52
C ARG A 236 4.74 -1.63 22.73
N VAL A 237 4.22 -2.74 22.21
CA VAL A 237 4.90 -4.05 22.29
C VAL A 237 6.20 -4.05 21.48
N ARG A 238 6.24 -3.44 20.29
CA ARG A 238 7.49 -3.23 19.54
C ARG A 238 8.52 -2.44 20.36
N ASN A 239 8.11 -1.38 21.05
CA ASN A 239 8.99 -0.62 21.93
C ASN A 239 9.50 -1.48 23.10
N ALA A 240 8.62 -2.27 23.74
CA ALA A 240 9.00 -3.14 24.84
C ALA A 240 9.97 -4.26 24.40
N LEU A 241 9.75 -4.86 23.24
CA LEU A 241 10.67 -5.83 22.63
C LEU A 241 12.03 -5.20 22.35
N ALA A 242 12.10 -4.03 21.71
CA ALA A 242 13.39 -3.36 21.43
C ALA A 242 14.16 -3.00 22.73
N TYR A 243 13.44 -2.57 23.77
CA TYR A 243 14.03 -2.35 25.10
C TYR A 243 14.53 -3.66 25.73
N ALA A 244 13.74 -4.74 25.65
CA ALA A 244 14.10 -6.06 26.15
C ALA A 244 15.32 -6.64 25.42
N THR A 245 15.44 -6.45 24.11
CA THR A 245 16.61 -6.83 23.31
C THR A 245 17.88 -6.16 23.83
N HIS A 246 17.90 -4.82 23.90
CA HIS A 246 19.08 -4.11 24.40
C HIS A 246 19.41 -4.48 25.86
N LYS A 247 18.38 -4.67 26.70
CA LYS A 247 18.53 -5.05 28.10
C LYS A 247 19.11 -6.46 28.24
N PHE A 248 18.60 -7.44 27.50
CA PHE A 248 19.10 -8.83 27.51
C PHE A 248 20.59 -8.88 27.17
N PHE A 249 20.98 -8.33 26.02
CA PHE A 249 22.36 -8.42 25.56
C PHE A 249 23.31 -7.65 26.49
N GLN A 250 22.96 -6.43 26.94
CA GLN A 250 23.82 -5.66 27.84
C GLN A 250 23.90 -6.22 29.26
N GLU A 251 22.83 -6.85 29.79
CA GLU A 251 22.89 -7.54 31.09
C GLU A 251 23.70 -8.83 31.06
N ASN A 252 23.83 -9.47 29.89
CA ASN A 252 24.73 -10.60 29.66
C ASN A 252 26.13 -10.17 29.15
N GLY A 253 26.45 -8.86 29.16
CA GLY A 253 27.79 -8.35 28.88
C GLY A 253 28.11 -7.99 27.41
N PHE A 254 27.21 -8.25 26.47
CA PHE A 254 27.44 -8.00 25.05
C PHE A 254 27.55 -6.49 24.72
N VAL A 255 28.46 -6.14 23.82
CA VAL A 255 28.62 -4.77 23.32
C VAL A 255 27.75 -4.52 22.08
N TRP A 256 26.96 -3.44 22.10
CA TRP A 256 26.19 -3.01 20.92
C TRP A 256 27.12 -2.38 19.87
N VAL A 257 27.06 -2.88 18.63
CA VAL A 257 27.86 -2.42 17.49
C VAL A 257 26.94 -1.93 16.37
N SER A 258 27.19 -0.71 15.88
CA SER A 258 26.50 -0.17 14.71
C SER A 258 27.25 -0.59 13.43
N SER A 259 26.77 -1.64 12.77
CA SER A 259 27.26 -2.07 11.45
C SER A 259 27.05 -1.00 10.36
N PRO A 260 27.86 -1.00 9.29
CA PRO A 260 27.71 -0.06 8.17
C PRO A 260 26.50 -0.41 7.29
N ILE A 261 25.59 0.56 7.12
CA ILE A 261 24.40 0.39 6.26
C ILE A 261 24.77 0.38 4.77
N ILE A 262 25.78 1.16 4.37
CA ILE A 262 26.29 1.20 3.00
C ILE A 262 27.52 0.27 2.93
N THR A 263 27.44 -0.75 2.07
CA THR A 263 28.48 -1.77 1.88
C THR A 263 28.99 -1.78 0.43
N ALA A 264 30.15 -2.38 0.22
CA ALA A 264 30.67 -2.76 -1.11
C ALA A 264 31.00 -4.28 -1.17
N SER A 265 30.45 -5.04 -0.22
CA SER A 265 30.61 -6.48 -0.04
C SER A 265 29.23 -7.11 0.13
N ASP A 266 28.97 -8.21 -0.56
CA ASP A 266 27.81 -9.05 -0.30
C ASP A 266 28.10 -10.01 0.86
N CYS A 267 27.14 -10.15 1.76
CA CYS A 267 27.21 -11.02 2.93
C CYS A 267 26.60 -12.40 2.65
N GLU A 268 25.57 -12.47 1.80
CA GLU A 268 24.81 -13.70 1.54
C GLU A 268 25.21 -14.34 0.20
N GLY A 269 25.72 -13.54 -0.76
CA GLY A 269 26.24 -14.00 -2.05
C GLY A 269 25.16 -14.32 -3.11
N ALA A 270 23.89 -14.15 -2.76
CA ALA A 270 22.74 -14.56 -3.57
C ALA A 270 21.56 -13.56 -3.55
N GLY A 271 21.59 -12.52 -2.71
CA GLY A 271 20.48 -11.57 -2.54
C GLY A 271 20.55 -10.39 -3.50
N GLU A 272 19.41 -10.00 -4.11
CA GLU A 272 19.33 -8.74 -4.86
C GLU A 272 19.54 -7.55 -3.90
N GLN A 273 20.53 -6.70 -4.18
CA GLN A 273 20.89 -5.55 -3.33
C GLN A 273 20.48 -4.21 -3.94
N PHE A 274 20.08 -3.23 -3.12
CA PHE A 274 19.82 -1.88 -3.59
C PHE A 274 21.12 -1.11 -3.81
N CYS A 275 21.43 -0.78 -5.07
CA CYS A 275 22.56 0.08 -5.43
C CYS A 275 22.39 1.52 -4.90
N VAL A 276 23.46 2.08 -4.35
CA VAL A 276 23.56 3.45 -3.80
C VAL A 276 24.58 4.23 -4.63
N THR A 277 24.11 5.17 -5.43
CA THR A 277 24.93 5.94 -6.38
C THR A 277 24.65 7.44 -6.33
N THR A 278 25.67 8.25 -6.60
CA THR A 278 25.55 9.70 -6.81
C THR A 278 25.65 10.11 -8.29
N LEU A 279 25.90 9.15 -9.20
CA LEU A 279 26.04 9.40 -10.64
C LEU A 279 24.73 9.80 -11.34
N ILE A 280 23.59 9.65 -10.68
CA ILE A 280 22.25 9.96 -11.21
C ILE A 280 21.69 11.20 -10.49
N PRO A 281 21.60 12.38 -11.16
CA PRO A 281 21.10 13.60 -10.54
C PRO A 281 19.61 13.52 -10.14
N GLY A 282 19.31 13.79 -8.87
CA GLY A 282 17.97 13.67 -8.30
C GLY A 282 17.02 14.86 -8.49
N SER A 283 17.42 15.94 -9.19
CA SER A 283 16.61 17.17 -9.33
C SER A 283 16.20 17.46 -10.78
N GLN A 284 15.00 18.01 -10.97
CA GLN A 284 14.52 18.43 -12.30
C GLN A 284 15.36 19.57 -12.93
N GLU A 285 16.12 20.31 -12.11
CA GLU A 285 17.07 21.32 -12.59
C GLU A 285 18.22 20.70 -13.40
N ALA A 286 18.55 19.43 -13.14
CA ALA A 286 19.50 18.65 -13.91
C ALA A 286 18.91 17.95 -15.13
N ALA A 287 17.59 18.06 -15.42
CA ALA A 287 16.93 17.37 -16.53
C ALA A 287 17.36 17.83 -17.94
N ASN A 288 18.17 18.90 -18.03
CA ASN A 288 18.84 19.32 -19.27
C ASN A 288 20.23 18.67 -19.45
N SER A 289 20.71 17.90 -18.47
CA SER A 289 21.87 17.02 -18.63
C SER A 289 21.35 15.63 -19.03
N PRO A 290 21.75 15.09 -20.19
CA PRO A 290 21.27 13.79 -20.65
C PRO A 290 21.80 12.64 -19.78
N VAL A 291 21.15 11.48 -19.85
CA VAL A 291 21.61 10.22 -19.22
C VAL A 291 22.98 9.77 -19.79
N ASP A 292 23.38 10.30 -20.94
CA ASP A 292 24.74 10.21 -21.49
C ASP A 292 25.83 10.82 -20.58
N GLY A 293 25.45 11.60 -19.57
CA GLY A 293 26.34 12.18 -18.56
C GLY A 293 26.83 11.23 -17.48
N ILE A 294 26.29 9.99 -17.38
CA ILE A 294 26.85 8.96 -16.50
C ILE A 294 28.26 8.60 -17.01
N PRO A 295 29.33 8.73 -16.19
CA PRO A 295 30.68 8.41 -16.61
C PRO A 295 30.84 6.96 -17.06
N LYS A 296 31.61 6.74 -18.12
CA LYS A 296 31.85 5.43 -18.73
C LYS A 296 33.33 5.17 -18.94
N THR A 297 33.70 3.92 -18.68
CA THR A 297 35.00 3.33 -19.03
C THR A 297 35.18 3.27 -20.55
N LYS A 298 36.41 2.98 -21.01
CA LYS A 298 36.72 2.82 -22.44
C LYS A 298 35.87 1.72 -23.11
N ASP A 299 35.45 0.74 -22.32
CA ASP A 299 34.68 -0.43 -22.73
C ASP A 299 33.16 -0.20 -22.67
N GLY A 300 32.73 1.03 -22.33
CA GLY A 300 31.32 1.46 -22.31
C GLY A 300 30.55 1.14 -21.02
N LEU A 301 31.15 0.38 -20.10
CA LEU A 301 30.62 0.12 -18.75
C LEU A 301 30.69 1.37 -17.87
N ILE A 302 29.85 1.46 -16.83
CA ILE A 302 29.85 2.57 -15.86
C ILE A 302 31.24 2.70 -15.20
N ASP A 303 31.80 3.91 -15.20
CA ASP A 303 33.04 4.21 -14.48
C ASP A 303 32.74 4.54 -13.01
N TRP A 304 32.65 3.49 -12.20
CA TRP A 304 32.43 3.57 -10.75
C TRP A 304 33.53 4.33 -9.99
N SER A 305 34.69 4.59 -10.60
CA SER A 305 35.74 5.42 -9.97
C SER A 305 35.33 6.90 -9.81
N GLN A 306 34.29 7.33 -10.54
CA GLN A 306 33.70 8.68 -10.45
C GLN A 306 32.53 8.77 -9.47
N ASP A 307 32.05 7.65 -8.91
CA ASP A 307 31.00 7.68 -7.88
C ASP A 307 31.59 8.00 -6.49
N PHE A 308 30.74 8.38 -5.53
CA PHE A 308 31.13 8.92 -4.23
C PHE A 308 32.12 8.05 -3.44
N PHE A 309 32.05 6.72 -3.59
CA PHE A 309 32.92 5.76 -2.93
C PHE A 309 34.07 5.22 -3.81
N GLY A 310 34.18 5.65 -5.07
CA GLY A 310 35.18 5.18 -6.04
C GLY A 310 35.01 3.73 -6.50
N LYS A 311 33.91 3.07 -6.13
CA LYS A 311 33.53 1.69 -6.44
C LYS A 311 32.00 1.53 -6.26
N PRO A 312 31.39 0.44 -6.76
CA PRO A 312 29.98 0.14 -6.49
C PRO A 312 29.70 0.10 -4.99
N ALA A 313 28.53 0.61 -4.59
CA ALA A 313 28.06 0.63 -3.22
C ALA A 313 26.58 0.26 -3.16
N PHE A 314 26.17 -0.39 -2.07
CA PHE A 314 24.85 -1.01 -1.91
C PHE A 314 24.34 -0.81 -0.47
N LEU A 315 23.03 -0.94 -0.27
CA LEU A 315 22.46 -1.11 1.07
C LEU A 315 22.63 -2.56 1.52
N THR A 316 23.08 -2.77 2.77
CA THR A 316 23.44 -4.12 3.24
C THR A 316 22.23 -5.02 3.52
N VAL A 317 22.41 -6.31 3.25
CA VAL A 317 21.47 -7.41 3.59
C VAL A 317 21.62 -7.86 5.05
N SER A 318 22.82 -7.73 5.62
CA SER A 318 23.20 -8.15 6.98
C SER A 318 24.42 -7.37 7.48
N GLY A 319 24.58 -7.23 8.79
CA GLY A 319 25.78 -6.73 9.45
C GLY A 319 26.78 -7.81 9.87
N GLN A 320 26.50 -9.10 9.66
CA GLN A 320 27.24 -10.23 10.25
C GLN A 320 28.76 -10.17 10.03
N LEU A 321 29.23 -10.02 8.78
CA LEU A 321 30.67 -9.99 8.50
C LEU A 321 31.40 -8.86 9.25
N ASN A 322 30.68 -7.80 9.64
CA ASN A 322 31.21 -6.74 10.50
C ASN A 322 31.01 -7.01 12.00
N ALA A 323 30.01 -7.80 12.41
CA ALA A 323 29.92 -8.27 13.79
C ALA A 323 31.11 -9.19 14.13
N GLU A 324 31.50 -10.09 13.22
CA GLU A 324 32.66 -10.99 13.38
C GLU A 324 33.99 -10.23 13.62
N THR A 325 34.19 -9.06 13.00
CA THR A 325 35.39 -8.22 13.24
C THR A 325 35.41 -7.56 14.62
N TYR A 326 34.26 -7.43 15.28
CA TYR A 326 34.16 -6.89 16.64
C TYR A 326 34.07 -7.99 17.70
N ALA A 327 33.45 -9.15 17.41
CA ALA A 327 33.46 -10.32 18.30
C ALA A 327 34.90 -10.76 18.59
N THR A 328 35.71 -10.90 17.55
CA THR A 328 37.15 -11.21 17.64
C THR A 328 38.00 -10.15 18.36
N ALA A 329 37.42 -9.01 18.77
CA ALA A 329 38.08 -7.95 19.54
C ALA A 329 37.43 -7.63 20.91
N LEU A 330 36.16 -7.96 21.11
CA LEU A 330 35.34 -7.58 22.28
C LEU A 330 34.64 -8.78 22.96
N SER A 331 34.94 -10.01 22.52
CA SER A 331 34.19 -11.24 22.79
C SER A 331 32.79 -11.23 22.17
N ASP A 332 31.83 -10.61 22.83
CA ASP A 332 30.41 -10.84 22.57
C ASP A 332 29.77 -9.53 22.16
N VAL A 333 29.18 -9.50 20.97
CA VAL A 333 28.67 -8.27 20.35
C VAL A 333 27.31 -8.49 19.70
N TYR A 334 26.56 -7.42 19.46
CA TYR A 334 25.34 -7.51 18.66
C TYR A 334 25.10 -6.25 17.83
N THR A 335 24.58 -6.45 16.61
CA THR A 335 23.96 -5.37 15.85
C THR A 335 22.49 -5.21 16.25
N PHE A 336 21.95 -4.01 16.04
CA PHE A 336 20.51 -3.80 15.92
C PHE A 336 20.30 -2.63 14.96
N GLY A 337 19.92 -2.92 13.72
CA GLY A 337 19.92 -1.94 12.64
C GLY A 337 19.03 -2.31 11.45
N PRO A 338 18.82 -1.38 10.51
CA PRO A 338 18.04 -1.64 9.31
C PRO A 338 18.86 -2.41 8.26
N THR A 339 18.26 -3.44 7.68
CA THR A 339 18.79 -4.17 6.52
C THR A 339 17.76 -4.19 5.38
N PHE A 340 18.22 -4.54 4.19
CA PHE A 340 17.49 -4.32 2.95
C PHE A 340 17.64 -5.52 2.01
N ARG A 341 16.54 -5.91 1.37
CA ARG A 341 16.53 -6.89 0.27
C ARG A 341 15.75 -6.28 -0.90
N ALA A 342 16.34 -6.27 -2.09
CA ALA A 342 15.75 -5.68 -3.29
C ALA A 342 14.88 -6.69 -4.10
N GLU A 343 14.79 -7.93 -3.61
CA GLU A 343 13.98 -9.02 -4.15
C GLU A 343 12.56 -8.58 -4.54
N ASN A 344 12.07 -9.03 -5.69
CA ASN A 344 10.74 -8.66 -6.19
C ASN A 344 9.59 -9.45 -5.50
N SER A 345 9.51 -9.38 -4.16
CA SER A 345 8.57 -10.12 -3.30
C SER A 345 7.46 -9.24 -2.71
N ASN A 346 6.25 -9.32 -3.29
CA ASN A 346 5.06 -8.60 -2.80
C ASN A 346 4.18 -9.44 -1.85
N THR A 347 4.75 -10.41 -1.14
CA THR A 347 4.01 -11.31 -0.23
C THR A 347 3.65 -10.66 1.11
N SER A 348 2.75 -11.28 1.88
CA SER A 348 2.34 -10.83 3.23
C SER A 348 3.45 -10.86 4.30
N ARG A 349 4.60 -11.47 3.98
CA ARG A 349 5.69 -11.80 4.91
C ARG A 349 7.02 -11.09 4.63
N HIS A 350 7.17 -10.44 3.48
CA HIS A 350 8.43 -9.79 3.07
C HIS A 350 8.33 -8.25 3.08
N LEU A 351 9.48 -7.61 3.28
CA LEU A 351 9.71 -6.16 3.28
C LEU A 351 11.04 -5.85 2.58
N ALA A 352 11.13 -4.69 1.94
CA ALA A 352 12.36 -4.20 1.31
C ALA A 352 13.29 -3.41 2.26
N GLU A 353 12.74 -2.99 3.41
CA GLU A 353 13.42 -2.32 4.54
C GLU A 353 12.85 -2.97 5.81
N PHE A 354 13.69 -3.66 6.57
CA PHE A 354 13.34 -4.32 7.83
C PHE A 354 14.48 -4.15 8.84
N TRP A 355 14.30 -4.58 10.08
CA TRP A 355 15.31 -4.48 11.13
C TRP A 355 15.82 -5.85 11.53
N MET A 356 17.13 -6.01 11.57
CA MET A 356 17.82 -7.21 12.05
C MET A 356 18.45 -6.96 13.42
N ILE A 357 18.52 -8.03 14.21
CA ILE A 357 19.26 -8.12 15.46
C ILE A 357 20.23 -9.28 15.30
N GLU A 358 21.53 -8.99 15.32
CA GLU A 358 22.57 -9.94 14.91
C GLU A 358 23.66 -10.04 15.99
N PRO A 359 23.48 -10.89 17.02
CA PRO A 359 24.55 -11.24 17.95
C PRO A 359 25.61 -12.15 17.32
N GLU A 360 26.86 -11.95 17.77
CA GLU A 360 28.03 -12.74 17.41
C GLU A 360 28.88 -12.96 18.67
N LEU A 361 29.25 -14.21 18.95
CA LEU A 361 29.90 -14.66 20.19
C LEU A 361 31.26 -15.27 19.86
N ALA A 362 32.34 -14.78 20.49
CA ALA A 362 33.66 -15.39 20.37
C ALA A 362 33.82 -16.60 21.30
N PHE A 363 34.68 -17.54 20.90
CA PHE A 363 34.93 -18.82 21.61
C PHE A 363 33.70 -19.74 21.73
N ALA A 364 32.65 -19.49 20.92
CA ALA A 364 31.38 -20.21 20.92
C ALA A 364 31.30 -21.30 19.82
N ASP A 365 30.49 -22.33 20.08
CA ASP A 365 30.02 -23.29 19.06
C ASP A 365 28.51 -23.17 18.77
N LEU A 366 27.99 -24.06 17.91
CA LEU A 366 26.56 -24.04 17.53
C LEU A 366 25.61 -24.29 18.72
N ASN A 367 26.05 -25.00 19.75
CA ASN A 367 25.25 -25.24 20.96
C ASN A 367 25.15 -23.97 21.80
N ASP A 368 26.23 -23.19 21.90
CA ASP A 368 26.23 -21.88 22.55
C ASP A 368 25.33 -20.88 21.79
N ASP A 369 25.38 -20.90 20.45
CA ASP A 369 24.51 -20.09 19.57
C ASP A 369 23.02 -20.43 19.76
N MET A 370 22.68 -21.72 19.73
CA MET A 370 21.32 -22.21 20.03
C MET A 370 20.86 -21.85 21.44
N ALA A 371 21.73 -21.98 22.45
CA ALA A 371 21.42 -21.63 23.84
C ALA A 371 21.20 -20.12 24.01
N CYS A 372 22.03 -19.29 23.39
CA CYS A 372 21.87 -17.84 23.35
C CYS A 372 20.53 -17.46 22.69
N ALA A 373 20.21 -18.06 21.54
CA ALA A 373 18.96 -17.82 20.81
C ALA A 373 17.72 -18.19 21.64
N THR A 374 17.72 -19.35 22.31
CA THR A 374 16.61 -19.78 23.18
C THR A 374 16.46 -18.88 24.40
N ALA A 375 17.56 -18.58 25.10
CA ALA A 375 17.53 -17.70 26.28
C ALA A 375 17.05 -16.28 25.92
N TYR A 376 17.49 -15.76 24.77
CA TYR A 376 17.06 -14.48 24.23
C TYR A 376 15.55 -14.46 23.95
N LEU A 377 15.04 -15.44 23.19
CA LEU A 377 13.62 -15.50 22.84
C LEU A 377 12.73 -15.66 24.09
N GLN A 378 13.09 -16.56 25.01
CA GLN A 378 12.38 -16.73 26.27
C GLN A 378 12.36 -15.43 27.09
N TYR A 379 13.48 -14.70 27.16
CA TYR A 379 13.58 -13.44 27.90
C TYR A 379 12.66 -12.35 27.32
N VAL A 380 12.70 -12.10 25.99
CA VAL A 380 11.88 -11.04 25.39
C VAL A 380 10.38 -11.36 25.41
N VAL A 381 10.01 -12.64 25.31
CA VAL A 381 8.61 -13.08 25.45
C VAL A 381 8.13 -12.93 26.89
N ARG A 382 8.92 -13.36 27.88
CA ARG A 382 8.60 -13.15 29.31
C ARG A 382 8.45 -11.67 29.65
N HIS A 383 9.33 -10.82 29.11
CA HIS A 383 9.28 -9.38 29.30
C HIS A 383 7.96 -8.74 28.82
N ILE A 384 7.42 -9.13 27.66
CA ILE A 384 6.14 -8.56 27.17
C ILE A 384 4.93 -9.09 27.95
N LEU A 385 4.94 -10.35 28.40
CA LEU A 385 3.89 -10.91 29.26
C LEU A 385 3.83 -10.19 30.62
N GLU A 386 5.00 -9.83 31.17
CA GLU A 386 5.09 -9.06 32.42
C GLU A 386 4.71 -7.58 32.26
N ASN A 387 5.21 -6.92 31.21
CA ASN A 387 5.22 -5.45 31.10
C ASN A 387 4.16 -4.88 30.13
N CYS A 388 3.53 -5.69 29.28
CA CYS A 388 2.55 -5.24 28.27
C CYS A 388 1.14 -5.80 28.48
N LYS A 389 0.79 -6.23 29.69
CA LYS A 389 -0.45 -6.96 30.05
C LYS A 389 -1.74 -6.44 29.40
N GLU A 390 -1.99 -5.13 29.39
CA GLU A 390 -3.21 -4.54 28.79
C GLU A 390 -3.25 -4.72 27.26
N ASP A 391 -2.09 -4.65 26.59
CA ASP A 391 -1.97 -4.88 25.15
C ASP A 391 -2.02 -6.37 24.81
N MET A 392 -1.42 -7.22 25.65
CA MET A 392 -1.46 -8.69 25.49
C MET A 392 -2.88 -9.24 25.62
N GLU A 393 -3.67 -8.77 26.59
CA GLU A 393 -5.08 -9.16 26.70
C GLU A 393 -5.92 -8.64 25.52
N PHE A 394 -5.59 -7.45 24.99
CA PHE A 394 -6.22 -6.98 23.75
C PHE A 394 -5.90 -7.89 22.56
N PHE A 395 -4.67 -8.39 22.42
CA PHE A 395 -4.33 -9.36 21.38
C PHE A 395 -5.03 -10.70 21.59
N ASN A 396 -5.08 -11.20 22.83
CA ASN A 396 -5.78 -12.42 23.21
C ASN A 396 -7.29 -12.37 22.88
N THR A 397 -7.94 -11.26 23.20
CA THR A 397 -9.38 -11.10 22.93
C THR A 397 -9.68 -10.82 21.44
N TRP A 398 -8.86 -10.02 20.74
CA TRP A 398 -9.23 -9.42 19.44
C TRP A 398 -8.37 -9.75 18.23
N ILE A 399 -7.20 -10.39 18.39
CA ILE A 399 -6.27 -10.71 17.27
C ILE A 399 -6.00 -12.22 17.17
N GLU A 400 -5.58 -12.86 18.25
CA GLU A 400 -5.25 -14.28 18.32
C GLU A 400 -5.62 -14.83 19.70
N LYS A 401 -6.69 -15.65 19.77
CA LYS A 401 -7.12 -16.29 21.02
C LYS A 401 -6.13 -17.35 21.45
N GLY A 402 -5.73 -17.34 22.73
CA GLY A 402 -4.72 -18.24 23.26
C GLY A 402 -3.29 -17.76 23.02
N ILE A 403 -3.06 -16.53 22.53
CA ILE A 403 -1.73 -15.99 22.33
C ILE A 403 -0.92 -15.88 23.64
N ILE A 404 -1.59 -15.59 24.77
CA ILE A 404 -0.95 -15.54 26.08
C ILE A 404 -0.46 -16.93 26.49
N ASP A 405 -1.30 -17.95 26.30
CA ASP A 405 -0.95 -19.35 26.61
C ASP A 405 0.21 -19.82 25.71
N ARG A 406 0.14 -19.59 24.39
CA ARG A 406 1.20 -19.89 23.43
C ARG A 406 2.53 -19.20 23.77
N LEU A 407 2.49 -17.95 24.19
CA LEU A 407 3.70 -17.20 24.55
C LEU A 407 4.24 -17.60 25.93
N SER A 408 3.38 -18.00 26.87
CA SER A 408 3.81 -18.53 28.16
C SER A 408 4.50 -19.89 27.98
N ASP A 409 3.91 -20.77 27.16
CA ASP A 409 4.54 -22.03 26.71
C ASP A 409 5.94 -21.80 26.14
N VAL A 410 6.11 -20.81 25.25
CA VAL A 410 7.40 -20.46 24.64
C VAL A 410 8.40 -19.87 25.66
N ALA A 411 7.92 -19.26 26.74
CA ALA A 411 8.74 -18.68 27.80
C ALA A 411 9.05 -19.66 28.96
N GLU A 412 8.43 -20.84 29.00
CA GLU A 412 8.53 -21.81 30.10
C GLU A 412 9.02 -23.21 29.67
N LYS A 413 8.86 -23.59 28.40
CA LYS A 413 9.24 -24.93 27.89
C LYS A 413 10.61 -24.92 27.22
N ASP A 414 11.31 -26.04 27.35
CA ASP A 414 12.50 -26.35 26.55
C ASP A 414 12.13 -26.51 25.06
N PHE A 415 13.04 -26.12 24.16
CA PHE A 415 12.80 -26.21 22.72
C PHE A 415 13.27 -27.56 22.19
N VAL A 416 12.52 -28.16 21.26
CA VAL A 416 12.91 -29.42 20.61
C VAL A 416 14.10 -29.15 19.68
N GLN A 417 15.08 -30.05 19.66
CA GLN A 417 16.21 -30.00 18.72
C GLN A 417 16.15 -31.21 17.78
N LEU A 418 16.34 -30.98 16.48
CA LEU A 418 16.41 -32.02 15.44
C LEU A 418 17.57 -31.74 14.48
N THR A 419 18.17 -32.76 13.87
CA THR A 419 18.95 -32.51 12.64
C THR A 419 18.02 -32.26 11.46
N TYR A 420 18.50 -31.57 10.43
CA TYR A 420 17.80 -31.44 9.15
C TYR A 420 17.42 -32.82 8.57
N THR A 421 18.29 -33.82 8.73
CA THR A 421 18.04 -35.20 8.27
C THR A 421 16.87 -35.83 9.04
N ASP A 422 16.79 -35.67 10.36
CA ASP A 422 15.65 -36.12 11.16
C ASP A 422 14.35 -35.39 10.76
N ALA A 423 14.43 -34.09 10.48
CA ALA A 423 13.28 -33.28 10.05
C ALA A 423 12.73 -33.73 8.68
N ILE A 424 13.60 -33.98 7.69
CA ILE A 424 13.20 -34.55 6.40
C ILE A 424 12.63 -35.96 6.57
N GLU A 425 13.25 -36.82 7.37
CA GLU A 425 12.73 -38.14 7.69
C GLU A 425 11.34 -38.08 8.36
N LEU A 426 11.09 -37.09 9.20
CA LEU A 426 9.82 -36.88 9.87
C LEU A 426 8.74 -36.40 8.90
N LEU A 427 9.07 -35.42 8.05
CA LEU A 427 8.18 -34.92 6.98
C LEU A 427 7.79 -36.03 5.99
N LEU A 428 8.74 -36.89 5.60
CA LEU A 428 8.49 -38.06 4.74
C LEU A 428 7.61 -39.14 5.39
N LYS A 429 7.48 -39.15 6.72
CA LYS A 429 6.58 -40.03 7.48
C LYS A 429 5.19 -39.40 7.74
N ALA A 430 4.98 -38.15 7.33
CA ALA A 430 3.70 -37.47 7.47
C ALA A 430 2.60 -38.12 6.61
N LYS A 431 1.34 -37.98 7.06
CA LYS A 431 0.15 -38.38 6.27
C LYS A 431 -0.45 -37.21 5.48
N LYS A 432 0.27 -36.09 5.43
CA LYS A 432 -0.12 -34.83 4.79
C LYS A 432 0.48 -34.76 3.39
N GLN A 433 -0.28 -34.23 2.44
CA GLN A 433 0.26 -33.84 1.14
C GLN A 433 0.77 -32.40 1.26
N PHE A 434 1.95 -32.15 0.70
CA PHE A 434 2.60 -30.84 0.67
C PHE A 434 2.64 -30.32 -0.79
N GLU A 435 2.68 -29.01 -0.97
CA GLU A 435 2.78 -28.36 -2.28
C GLU A 435 4.23 -28.36 -2.81
N PHE A 436 5.21 -28.32 -1.90
CA PHE A 436 6.64 -28.26 -2.21
C PHE A 436 7.35 -29.62 -2.05
N PRO A 437 8.49 -29.85 -2.75
CA PRO A 437 9.19 -31.13 -2.69
C PRO A 437 9.86 -31.40 -1.34
N LEU A 438 9.86 -32.67 -0.92
CA LEU A 438 10.47 -33.18 0.30
C LEU A 438 11.63 -34.13 -0.04
N GLU A 439 12.77 -33.57 -0.42
CA GLU A 439 14.00 -34.32 -0.73
C GLU A 439 15.18 -33.80 0.09
N TRP A 440 16.09 -34.69 0.51
CA TRP A 440 17.30 -34.29 1.24
C TRP A 440 18.21 -33.49 0.31
N GLY A 441 18.54 -32.26 0.71
CA GLY A 441 19.22 -31.28 -0.14
C GLY A 441 18.31 -30.13 -0.61
N CYS A 442 16.98 -30.23 -0.43
CA CYS A 442 16.06 -29.11 -0.64
C CYS A 442 15.85 -28.30 0.64
N ASP A 443 15.69 -26.98 0.52
CA ASP A 443 15.45 -26.12 1.68
C ASP A 443 13.98 -26.18 2.17
N LEU A 444 13.78 -26.04 3.47
CA LEU A 444 12.48 -26.23 4.10
C LEU A 444 11.53 -25.06 3.79
N GLN A 445 10.42 -25.38 3.14
CA GLN A 445 9.37 -24.40 2.86
C GLN A 445 8.45 -24.22 4.06
N SER A 446 7.78 -23.07 4.14
CA SER A 446 7.09 -22.69 5.38
C SER A 446 5.84 -23.50 5.74
N GLU A 447 5.34 -24.34 4.83
CA GLU A 447 4.38 -25.39 5.21
C GLU A 447 5.04 -26.58 5.94
N HIS A 448 6.30 -26.89 5.64
CA HIS A 448 7.10 -27.91 6.34
C HIS A 448 7.45 -27.42 7.76
N GLU A 449 7.95 -26.18 7.88
CA GLU A 449 8.28 -25.55 9.16
C GLU A 449 7.08 -25.53 10.13
N ARG A 450 5.92 -25.14 9.59
CA ARG A 450 4.67 -25.05 10.35
C ARG A 450 4.07 -26.42 10.63
N TYR A 451 4.24 -27.40 9.77
CA TYR A 451 3.86 -28.78 10.08
C TYR A 451 4.65 -29.32 11.28
N ILE A 452 5.97 -29.12 11.28
CA ILE A 452 6.86 -29.52 12.38
C ILE A 452 6.44 -28.83 13.69
N THR A 453 6.31 -27.50 13.70
CA THR A 453 5.99 -26.76 14.93
C THR A 453 4.53 -26.94 15.40
N GLU A 454 3.54 -26.90 14.51
CA GLU A 454 2.12 -26.88 14.87
C GLU A 454 1.48 -28.27 14.99
N GLU A 455 1.77 -29.19 14.06
CA GLU A 455 1.10 -30.51 14.00
C GLU A 455 1.91 -31.63 14.67
N VAL A 456 3.24 -31.59 14.59
CA VAL A 456 4.12 -32.65 15.13
C VAL A 456 4.46 -32.40 16.60
N PHE A 457 4.95 -31.20 16.94
CA PHE A 457 5.34 -30.82 18.30
C PHE A 457 4.32 -29.93 19.01
N GLY A 458 3.08 -29.87 18.48
CA GLY A 458 1.90 -29.36 19.19
C GLY A 458 1.96 -27.90 19.63
N GLY A 459 2.72 -27.05 18.93
CA GLY A 459 2.94 -25.65 19.28
C GLY A 459 4.27 -25.36 19.99
N CYS A 460 5.12 -26.36 20.22
CA CYS A 460 6.47 -26.13 20.75
C CYS A 460 7.39 -25.51 19.67
N PRO A 461 8.28 -24.55 20.04
CA PRO A 461 9.39 -24.15 19.19
C PRO A 461 10.34 -25.31 18.91
N VAL A 462 10.94 -25.31 17.71
CA VAL A 462 11.85 -26.37 17.25
C VAL A 462 13.07 -25.72 16.62
N ILE A 463 14.26 -26.13 17.03
CA ILE A 463 15.51 -25.78 16.36
C ILE A 463 15.91 -26.94 15.45
N ILE A 464 16.04 -26.67 14.16
CA ILE A 464 16.61 -27.61 13.19
C ILE A 464 18.07 -27.22 12.99
N ARG A 465 19.00 -28.19 13.01
CA ARG A 465 20.44 -27.96 12.86
C ARG A 465 21.10 -28.92 11.87
N ASP A 466 22.37 -28.69 11.55
CA ASP A 466 23.17 -29.51 10.61
C ASP A 466 22.55 -29.59 9.20
N TYR A 467 22.32 -28.42 8.58
CA TYR A 467 21.77 -28.31 7.22
C TYR A 467 22.77 -28.74 6.13
N PRO A 468 22.31 -29.19 4.94
CA PRO A 468 23.17 -29.52 3.82
C PRO A 468 24.04 -28.32 3.39
N LYS A 469 25.33 -28.57 3.13
CA LYS A 469 26.30 -27.52 2.77
C LYS A 469 25.84 -26.67 1.60
N ASP A 470 25.27 -27.29 0.57
CA ASP A 470 25.08 -26.65 -0.73
C ASP A 470 23.84 -25.74 -0.84
N ILE A 471 23.02 -25.66 0.22
CA ILE A 471 21.89 -24.69 0.33
C ILE A 471 22.13 -23.60 1.39
N LYS A 472 23.31 -23.56 2.02
CA LYS A 472 23.66 -22.58 3.06
C LYS A 472 24.94 -21.81 2.72
N ALA A 473 25.12 -20.66 3.37
CA ALA A 473 26.09 -19.63 2.98
C ALA A 473 27.57 -20.04 3.16
N PHE A 474 28.47 -19.36 2.44
CA PHE A 474 29.90 -19.70 2.39
C PHE A 474 30.65 -19.64 3.73
N TYR A 475 30.17 -18.82 4.67
CA TYR A 475 30.77 -18.60 5.99
C TYR A 475 30.39 -19.65 7.04
N MET A 476 29.44 -20.55 6.74
CA MET A 476 28.95 -21.54 7.72
C MET A 476 29.91 -22.71 7.84
N ARG A 477 30.28 -23.07 9.06
CA ARG A 477 31.34 -24.05 9.35
C ARG A 477 31.01 -25.44 8.79
N GLN A 478 31.92 -26.04 8.02
CA GLN A 478 31.73 -27.37 7.45
C GLN A 478 31.85 -28.46 8.52
N ASN A 479 30.83 -29.33 8.62
CA ASN A 479 30.80 -30.44 9.57
C ASN A 479 31.73 -31.58 9.15
N ASN A 480 32.07 -32.44 10.12
CA ASN A 480 32.99 -33.57 9.94
C ASN A 480 32.45 -34.70 9.03
N ASP A 481 31.20 -34.61 8.57
CA ASP A 481 30.58 -35.55 7.62
C ASP A 481 30.88 -35.21 6.15
N GLY A 482 31.43 -34.02 5.86
CA GLY A 482 31.68 -33.52 4.52
C GLY A 482 30.42 -33.19 3.70
N LYS A 483 29.25 -33.09 4.36
CA LYS A 483 27.94 -32.92 3.71
C LYS A 483 27.10 -31.80 4.33
N THR A 484 27.22 -31.57 5.63
CA THR A 484 26.44 -30.56 6.34
C THR A 484 27.31 -29.39 6.81
N VAL A 485 26.66 -28.31 7.20
CA VAL A 485 27.27 -27.17 7.90
C VAL A 485 26.62 -26.99 9.26
N ALA A 486 27.38 -26.47 10.21
CA ALA A 486 26.94 -26.15 11.57
C ALA A 486 26.03 -24.89 11.58
N ALA A 487 24.91 -24.98 10.88
CA ALA A 487 23.83 -24.01 10.84
C ALA A 487 22.66 -24.44 11.72
N MET A 488 21.88 -23.48 12.20
CA MET A 488 20.61 -23.72 12.89
C MET A 488 19.53 -22.72 12.44
N ASP A 489 18.31 -23.22 12.27
CA ASP A 489 17.12 -22.41 12.04
C ASP A 489 16.13 -22.68 13.18
N MET A 490 15.73 -21.64 13.91
CA MET A 490 14.75 -21.72 14.99
C MET A 490 13.35 -21.41 14.45
N LEU A 491 12.52 -22.44 14.44
CA LEU A 491 11.14 -22.40 13.99
C LEU A 491 10.18 -22.12 15.15
N VAL A 492 9.20 -21.24 14.92
CA VAL A 492 8.12 -20.97 15.87
C VAL A 492 6.74 -21.08 15.20
N PRO A 493 5.68 -21.48 15.95
CA PRO A 493 4.33 -21.61 15.40
C PRO A 493 3.82 -20.34 14.71
N ARG A 494 2.94 -20.51 13.72
CA ARG A 494 2.34 -19.50 12.82
C ARG A 494 3.32 -18.76 11.90
N VAL A 495 4.56 -18.51 12.33
CA VAL A 495 5.54 -17.71 11.59
C VAL A 495 6.43 -18.56 10.69
N GLY A 496 6.90 -19.72 11.19
CA GLY A 496 8.01 -20.45 10.57
C GLY A 496 9.34 -20.07 11.22
N GLU A 497 10.42 -20.00 10.45
CA GLU A 497 11.71 -19.41 10.85
C GLU A 497 11.51 -18.05 11.57
N LEU A 498 12.13 -17.90 12.74
CA LEU A 498 12.24 -16.63 13.47
C LEU A 498 13.70 -16.18 13.63
N ILE A 499 14.62 -17.13 13.75
CA ILE A 499 16.06 -16.93 13.88
C ILE A 499 16.75 -17.92 12.94
N GLY A 500 17.74 -17.45 12.17
CA GLY A 500 18.68 -18.29 11.44
C GLY A 500 20.12 -17.96 11.87
N GLY A 501 20.95 -18.95 12.13
CA GLY A 501 22.30 -18.77 12.66
C GLY A 501 23.25 -19.90 12.30
N SER A 502 24.52 -19.75 12.70
CA SER A 502 25.55 -20.78 12.48
C SER A 502 26.80 -20.53 13.32
N GLN A 503 27.53 -21.61 13.58
CA GLN A 503 28.95 -21.52 13.85
C GLN A 503 29.68 -21.11 12.56
N ARG A 504 30.59 -20.14 12.65
CA ARG A 504 31.32 -19.60 11.51
C ARG A 504 32.52 -20.47 11.19
N GLU A 505 32.89 -20.54 9.92
CA GLU A 505 34.07 -21.28 9.47
C GLU A 505 35.35 -20.56 9.94
N GLU A 506 36.01 -21.13 10.96
CA GLU A 506 37.20 -20.57 11.61
C GLU A 506 38.51 -20.99 10.93
N ARG A 507 38.46 -22.01 10.05
CA ARG A 507 39.63 -22.59 9.39
C ARG A 507 39.87 -21.92 8.05
N LEU A 508 41.01 -21.23 7.91
CA LEU A 508 41.35 -20.45 6.71
C LEU A 508 41.25 -21.26 5.40
N GLU A 509 41.82 -22.46 5.38
CA GLU A 509 41.83 -23.35 4.20
C GLU A 509 40.40 -23.71 3.77
N TYR A 510 39.54 -24.08 4.72
CA TYR A 510 38.15 -24.47 4.45
C TYR A 510 37.29 -23.32 3.90
N ILE A 511 37.52 -22.08 4.35
CA ILE A 511 36.78 -20.91 3.84
C ILE A 511 37.37 -20.38 2.52
N GLU A 512 38.68 -20.47 2.30
CA GLU A 512 39.29 -20.14 1.01
C GLU A 512 38.90 -21.16 -0.08
N ASP A 513 38.74 -22.44 0.26
CA ASP A 513 38.18 -23.48 -0.62
C ASP A 513 36.69 -23.24 -0.89
N ARG A 514 35.88 -22.93 0.13
CA ARG A 514 34.42 -22.69 -0.04
C ARG A 514 34.12 -21.43 -0.86
N LEU A 515 34.96 -20.40 -0.79
CA LEU A 515 34.90 -19.24 -1.68
C LEU A 515 35.19 -19.62 -3.15
N ASP A 516 36.15 -20.53 -3.39
CA ASP A 516 36.44 -21.03 -4.75
C ASP A 516 35.34 -21.96 -5.30
N GLU A 517 34.76 -22.85 -4.47
CA GLU A 517 33.59 -23.67 -4.82
C GLU A 517 32.44 -22.81 -5.36
N LEU A 518 32.17 -21.69 -4.67
CA LEU A 518 31.10 -20.74 -4.99
C LEU A 518 31.51 -19.63 -5.96
N LYS A 519 32.77 -19.62 -6.42
CA LYS A 519 33.34 -18.65 -7.38
C LYS A 519 33.27 -17.18 -6.90
N LEU A 520 33.33 -16.98 -5.59
CA LEU A 520 33.31 -15.67 -4.94
C LEU A 520 34.72 -15.05 -4.97
N ASN A 521 34.82 -13.74 -5.25
CA ASN A 521 36.14 -13.10 -5.36
C ASN A 521 36.85 -12.98 -4.00
N LYS A 522 37.82 -13.86 -3.74
CA LYS A 522 38.64 -13.85 -2.50
C LYS A 522 39.34 -12.52 -2.24
N GLU A 523 39.70 -11.75 -3.27
CA GLU A 523 40.27 -10.41 -3.10
C GLU A 523 39.29 -9.43 -2.43
N SER A 524 37.98 -9.56 -2.64
CA SER A 524 36.96 -8.72 -1.98
C SER A 524 36.82 -9.02 -0.48
N PHE A 525 37.23 -10.22 -0.06
CA PHE A 525 37.13 -10.73 1.31
C PHE A 525 38.46 -10.72 2.08
N TRP A 526 39.51 -10.04 1.59
CA TRP A 526 40.85 -10.05 2.19
C TRP A 526 40.85 -9.80 3.71
N TRP A 527 40.06 -8.80 4.16
CA TRP A 527 39.93 -8.36 5.55
C TRP A 527 39.14 -9.34 6.42
N TYR A 528 38.28 -10.15 5.80
CA TYR A 528 37.48 -11.17 6.46
C TYR A 528 38.27 -12.49 6.60
N LEU A 529 39.09 -12.82 5.60
CA LEU A 529 40.07 -13.89 5.66
C LEU A 529 41.19 -13.60 6.68
N ASP A 530 41.56 -12.33 6.87
CA ASP A 530 42.52 -11.91 7.90
C ASP A 530 42.05 -12.24 9.32
N LEU A 531 40.74 -12.26 9.60
CA LEU A 531 40.19 -12.75 10.88
C LEU A 531 40.57 -14.22 11.15
N ARG A 532 40.70 -15.03 10.10
CA ARG A 532 41.09 -16.43 10.17
C ARG A 532 42.62 -16.64 10.17
N ARG A 533 43.41 -15.56 9.95
CA ARG A 533 44.89 -15.58 9.95
C ARG A 533 45.49 -15.16 11.30
N TYR A 534 44.93 -14.14 11.95
CA TYR A 534 45.57 -13.48 13.10
C TYR A 534 44.92 -13.86 14.44
N GLY A 535 45.03 -15.14 14.80
CA GLY A 535 44.48 -15.65 16.06
C GLY A 535 43.00 -16.06 15.96
N SER A 536 42.65 -16.79 14.90
CA SER A 536 41.30 -17.33 14.68
C SER A 536 40.79 -18.13 15.88
N VAL A 537 39.50 -18.04 16.14
CA VAL A 537 38.79 -18.74 17.22
C VAL A 537 37.50 -19.36 16.67
N PRO A 538 36.99 -20.46 17.26
CA PRO A 538 35.58 -20.82 17.09
C PRO A 538 34.71 -19.62 17.49
N HIS A 539 33.72 -19.30 16.67
CA HIS A 539 32.73 -18.26 16.96
C HIS A 539 31.43 -18.60 16.25
N ALA A 540 30.32 -18.07 16.76
CA ALA A 540 28.99 -18.35 16.25
C ALA A 540 28.06 -17.16 16.45
N GLY A 541 26.99 -17.11 15.68
CA GLY A 541 25.98 -16.07 15.81
C GLY A 541 24.75 -16.28 14.93
N PHE A 542 23.73 -15.47 15.18
CA PHE A 542 22.44 -15.58 14.52
C PHE A 542 21.87 -14.24 14.08
N GLY A 543 20.93 -14.26 13.14
CA GLY A 543 20.10 -13.11 12.76
C GLY A 543 18.65 -13.34 13.16
N LEU A 544 18.06 -12.43 13.93
CA LEU A 544 16.61 -12.35 14.15
C LEU A 544 16.01 -11.20 13.35
N GLY A 545 14.99 -11.50 12.54
CA GLY A 545 14.15 -10.49 11.88
C GLY A 545 13.19 -9.85 12.88
N PHE A 546 13.44 -8.59 13.27
CA PHE A 546 12.72 -7.94 14.36
C PHE A 546 11.22 -7.77 14.06
N GLU A 547 10.84 -7.51 12.82
CA GLU A 547 9.43 -7.52 12.41
C GLU A 547 8.75 -8.88 12.57
N ARG A 548 9.44 -10.02 12.34
CA ARG A 548 8.88 -11.36 12.57
C ARG A 548 8.64 -11.60 14.07
N LEU A 549 9.56 -11.16 14.94
CA LEU A 549 9.37 -11.20 16.40
C LEU A 549 8.18 -10.36 16.85
N VAL A 550 8.00 -9.15 16.29
CA VAL A 550 6.82 -8.31 16.57
C VAL A 550 5.53 -8.97 16.06
N GLN A 551 5.53 -9.65 14.91
CA GLN A 551 4.37 -10.46 14.47
C GLN A 551 4.07 -11.60 15.45
N PHE A 552 5.08 -12.39 15.82
CA PHE A 552 4.97 -13.53 16.74
C PHE A 552 4.37 -13.14 18.10
N ALA A 553 4.86 -12.03 18.64
CA ALA A 553 4.44 -11.44 19.92
C ALA A 553 3.03 -10.81 19.91
N THR A 554 2.49 -10.44 18.75
CA THR A 554 1.21 -9.69 18.65
C THR A 554 0.11 -10.43 17.88
N GLY A 555 0.42 -11.60 17.30
CA GLY A 555 -0.50 -12.41 16.49
C GLY A 555 -0.84 -11.80 15.13
N ILE A 556 -0.15 -10.71 14.74
CA ILE A 556 -0.41 -9.94 13.52
C ILE A 556 0.10 -10.71 12.29
N GLU A 557 -0.81 -11.08 11.40
CA GLU A 557 -0.57 -11.99 10.27
C GLU A 557 0.23 -11.39 9.10
N ASN A 558 0.46 -10.08 9.09
CA ASN A 558 1.06 -9.38 7.95
C ASN A 558 2.19 -8.45 8.41
N ILE A 559 3.40 -8.66 7.90
CA ILE A 559 4.61 -7.98 8.36
C ILE A 559 4.53 -6.45 8.22
N ARG A 560 3.73 -5.97 7.25
CA ARG A 560 3.48 -4.55 6.96
C ARG A 560 2.71 -3.83 8.07
N ASP A 561 2.17 -4.60 9.02
CA ASP A 561 1.49 -4.10 10.21
C ASP A 561 2.36 -4.14 11.49
N ALA A 562 3.53 -4.80 11.44
CA ALA A 562 4.51 -4.89 12.54
C ALA A 562 5.56 -3.76 12.54
N ILE A 563 5.75 -3.09 11.40
CA ILE A 563 6.65 -1.93 11.22
C ILE A 563 5.84 -0.63 11.03
N PRO A 564 6.27 0.55 11.54
CA PRO A 564 5.49 1.78 11.42
C PRO A 564 5.14 2.18 9.98
N PHE A 565 6.15 2.24 9.10
CA PHE A 565 6.04 2.65 7.70
C PHE A 565 6.71 1.62 6.77
N PRO A 566 6.02 0.53 6.39
CA PRO A 566 6.62 -0.56 5.63
C PRO A 566 7.11 -0.11 4.25
N ARG A 567 8.32 -0.54 3.87
CA ARG A 567 8.75 -0.58 2.46
C ARG A 567 8.47 -1.95 1.89
N LYS A 568 7.90 -1.96 0.69
CA LYS A 568 7.64 -3.14 -0.12
C LYS A 568 7.65 -2.72 -1.58
N GLU A 569 7.68 -3.70 -2.47
CA GLU A 569 7.39 -3.48 -3.89
C GLU A 569 6.05 -2.73 -4.07
N ARG A 570 6.08 -1.53 -4.65
CA ARG A 570 4.94 -0.72 -5.15
C ARG A 570 3.62 -0.77 -4.34
N THR A 571 3.47 0.12 -3.34
CA THR A 571 2.18 0.80 -3.04
C THR A 571 2.35 2.29 -2.67
N TRP A 572 2.93 3.07 -3.58
CA TRP A 572 2.24 4.30 -4.02
C TRP A 572 1.04 3.84 -4.88
N PRO A 573 -0.07 4.61 -5.10
CA PRO A 573 -1.18 4.12 -5.92
C PRO A 573 -0.66 3.49 -7.22
N PRO A 574 -1.15 2.28 -7.59
CA PRO A 574 -0.41 1.38 -8.45
C PRO A 574 -0.01 2.09 -9.75
N PRO A 575 1.21 1.86 -10.25
CA PRO A 575 1.51 2.26 -11.61
C PRO A 575 0.63 1.39 -12.52
N CYS A 576 -0.56 1.92 -12.86
CA CYS A 576 -1.25 1.59 -14.11
C CYS A 576 -0.18 1.51 -15.17
N VAL A 577 -0.12 0.35 -15.84
CA VAL A 577 1.07 -0.06 -16.59
C VAL A 577 1.46 1.10 -17.51
N GLN A 578 2.64 1.69 -17.29
CA GLN A 578 3.19 2.65 -18.23
C GLN A 578 3.67 1.86 -19.42
N ILE A 579 2.71 1.40 -20.23
CA ILE A 579 2.97 0.66 -21.46
C ILE A 579 3.79 1.60 -22.33
N GLU A 580 5.07 1.27 -22.47
CA GLU A 580 5.99 2.09 -23.21
C GLU A 580 5.46 2.29 -24.64
N LYS A 581 5.73 3.45 -25.22
CA LYS A 581 5.28 3.77 -26.59
C LYS A 581 5.69 2.67 -27.59
N LYS A 582 6.85 2.05 -27.37
CA LYS A 582 7.37 0.87 -28.09
C LYS A 582 6.39 -0.31 -28.05
N ASN A 583 5.96 -0.70 -26.85
CA ASN A 583 5.06 -1.83 -26.62
C ASN A 583 3.66 -1.58 -27.23
N MET A 584 3.20 -0.32 -27.26
CA MET A 584 1.95 0.02 -27.97
C MET A 584 2.09 0.00 -29.50
N GLU A 585 3.23 0.43 -30.04
CA GLU A 585 3.53 0.28 -31.48
C GLU A 585 3.70 -1.19 -31.90
N GLU A 586 4.03 -2.07 -30.96
CA GLU A 586 4.08 -3.51 -31.13
C GLU A 586 2.69 -4.15 -31.07
N ALA A 587 1.87 -3.82 -30.07
CA ALA A 587 0.48 -4.27 -29.95
C ALA A 587 -0.35 -3.92 -31.20
N VAL A 588 -0.19 -2.73 -31.80
CA VAL A 588 -0.88 -2.37 -33.05
C VAL A 588 -0.45 -3.25 -34.24
N LYS A 589 0.83 -3.66 -34.31
CA LYS A 589 1.31 -4.59 -35.34
C LYS A 589 0.77 -6.01 -35.15
N VAL A 590 0.72 -6.49 -33.90
CA VAL A 590 0.12 -7.78 -33.55
C VAL A 590 -1.35 -7.80 -33.96
N LEU A 591 -2.11 -6.75 -33.64
CA LEU A 591 -3.51 -6.60 -34.05
C LEU A 591 -3.69 -6.52 -35.58
N ASP A 592 -2.80 -5.83 -36.30
CA ASP A 592 -2.80 -5.80 -37.76
C ASP A 592 -2.49 -7.17 -38.38
N SER A 593 -1.55 -7.93 -37.79
CA SER A 593 -1.22 -9.30 -38.17
C SER A 593 -2.40 -10.25 -37.94
N ALA A 594 -3.01 -10.19 -36.74
CA ALA A 594 -4.15 -11.00 -36.34
C ALA A 594 -5.33 -10.84 -37.30
N LEU A 595 -5.71 -9.60 -37.62
CA LEU A 595 -6.78 -9.29 -38.58
C LEU A 595 -6.50 -9.87 -39.98
N SER A 596 -5.24 -9.90 -40.41
CA SER A 596 -4.84 -10.53 -41.67
C SER A 596 -4.85 -12.06 -41.59
N HIS A 597 -4.47 -12.65 -40.46
CA HIS A 597 -4.47 -14.10 -40.26
C HIS A 597 -5.89 -14.68 -40.23
N ILE A 598 -6.79 -14.10 -39.43
CA ILE A 598 -8.20 -14.54 -39.31
C ILE A 598 -9.06 -14.17 -40.53
N LYS A 599 -8.50 -13.43 -41.51
CA LYS A 599 -9.14 -13.02 -42.77
C LYS A 599 -10.41 -12.15 -42.60
N TRP A 600 -10.62 -11.54 -41.44
CA TRP A 600 -11.82 -10.75 -41.14
C TRP A 600 -11.85 -9.43 -41.95
N ARG A 601 -12.78 -9.33 -42.90
CA ARG A 601 -12.85 -8.23 -43.89
C ARG A 601 -13.55 -6.97 -43.37
N LEU A 602 -13.01 -6.35 -42.32
CA LEU A 602 -13.50 -5.05 -41.83
C LEU A 602 -13.25 -3.91 -42.84
N LYS A 603 -14.25 -3.03 -42.99
CA LYS A 603 -14.09 -1.76 -43.72
C LYS A 603 -13.12 -0.84 -42.95
N PHE A 604 -12.39 0.02 -43.66
CA PHE A 604 -11.37 0.91 -43.05
C PHE A 604 -11.84 1.68 -41.80
N PRO A 605 -13.05 2.27 -41.73
CA PRO A 605 -13.51 2.96 -40.51
C PRO A 605 -13.68 2.01 -39.33
N ALA A 606 -14.30 0.83 -39.53
CA ALA A 606 -14.51 -0.18 -38.51
C ALA A 606 -13.18 -0.78 -38.01
N LYS A 607 -12.22 -1.00 -38.92
CA LYS A 607 -10.86 -1.41 -38.55
C LYS A 607 -10.16 -0.34 -37.70
N ASN A 608 -10.28 0.94 -38.03
CA ASN A 608 -9.70 2.01 -37.22
C ASN A 608 -10.39 2.13 -35.85
N ARG A 609 -11.71 1.94 -35.76
CA ARG A 609 -12.47 1.90 -34.49
C ARG A 609 -11.98 0.76 -33.60
N LEU A 610 -11.94 -0.47 -34.09
CA LEU A 610 -11.36 -1.63 -33.39
C LEU A 610 -9.92 -1.36 -32.88
N GLN A 611 -9.09 -0.68 -33.68
CA GLN A 611 -7.73 -0.27 -33.26
C GLN A 611 -7.70 0.85 -32.21
N ILE A 612 -8.67 1.77 -32.18
CA ILE A 612 -8.81 2.75 -31.08
C ILE A 612 -9.21 2.03 -29.81
N ASP A 613 -10.20 1.13 -29.93
CA ASP A 613 -10.87 0.47 -28.82
C ASP A 613 -9.99 -0.52 -28.09
N ILE A 614 -9.28 -1.39 -28.81
CA ILE A 614 -8.27 -2.28 -28.19
C ILE A 614 -7.17 -1.46 -27.51
N VAL A 615 -6.71 -0.36 -28.11
CA VAL A 615 -5.71 0.52 -27.47
C VAL A 615 -6.29 1.23 -26.23
N ALA A 616 -7.58 1.56 -26.21
CA ALA A 616 -8.27 2.15 -25.06
C ALA A 616 -8.46 1.16 -23.90
N LEU A 617 -8.71 -0.12 -24.20
CA LEU A 617 -8.75 -1.20 -23.21
C LEU A 617 -7.36 -1.46 -22.62
N LEU A 618 -6.35 -1.66 -23.46
CA LEU A 618 -4.96 -1.91 -23.04
C LEU A 618 -4.38 -0.75 -22.22
N THR A 619 -4.72 0.50 -22.52
CA THR A 619 -4.26 1.68 -21.76
C THR A 619 -5.17 2.07 -20.58
N GLU A 620 -6.10 1.19 -20.17
CA GLU A 620 -7.04 1.35 -19.05
C GLU A 620 -7.97 2.59 -19.13
N MET A 621 -7.94 3.29 -20.27
CA MET A 621 -8.79 4.44 -20.60
C MET A 621 -10.27 4.02 -20.65
N ARG A 622 -10.55 2.81 -21.14
CA ARG A 622 -11.84 2.12 -21.10
C ARG A 622 -11.67 0.79 -20.34
N PRO A 623 -12.60 0.38 -19.45
CA PRO A 623 -12.60 -0.96 -18.87
C PRO A 623 -13.35 -1.98 -19.77
N VAL A 624 -14.38 -1.50 -20.46
CA VAL A 624 -15.33 -2.23 -21.31
C VAL A 624 -15.59 -1.40 -22.56
N ILE A 625 -15.83 -2.05 -23.70
CA ILE A 625 -16.28 -1.43 -24.95
C ILE A 625 -17.35 -2.33 -25.58
N MET A 626 -18.52 -1.77 -25.91
CA MET A 626 -19.57 -2.43 -26.69
C MET A 626 -19.19 -2.41 -28.17
N VAL A 627 -19.38 -3.53 -28.89
CA VAL A 627 -18.83 -3.70 -30.24
C VAL A 627 -19.86 -3.40 -31.34
N ASP A 628 -19.53 -2.46 -32.24
CA ASP A 628 -20.40 -1.98 -33.33
C ASP A 628 -19.83 -2.22 -34.75
N TYR A 629 -18.69 -2.92 -34.87
CA TYR A 629 -17.84 -2.92 -36.08
C TYR A 629 -18.44 -3.53 -37.36
N GLY A 630 -19.67 -4.05 -37.29
CA GLY A 630 -20.42 -4.65 -38.38
C GLY A 630 -20.21 -6.15 -38.49
N GLY A 631 -21.32 -6.90 -38.44
CA GLY A 631 -21.38 -8.35 -38.52
C GLY A 631 -22.79 -8.83 -38.18
N LYS A 632 -22.94 -10.12 -37.90
CA LYS A 632 -24.11 -10.71 -37.25
C LYS A 632 -23.63 -11.60 -36.10
N LEU A 633 -24.45 -11.79 -35.07
CA LEU A 633 -24.27 -12.93 -34.17
C LEU A 633 -24.63 -14.23 -34.91
N PRO A 634 -23.94 -15.36 -34.67
CA PRO A 634 -22.74 -15.50 -33.84
C PRO A 634 -21.42 -15.09 -34.55
N GLU A 635 -21.41 -14.94 -35.87
CA GLU A 635 -20.18 -14.71 -36.67
C GLU A 635 -19.26 -13.60 -36.10
N LEU A 636 -19.82 -12.52 -35.57
CA LEU A 636 -19.08 -11.40 -34.98
C LEU A 636 -18.34 -11.82 -33.68
N GLN A 637 -18.98 -12.62 -32.84
CA GLN A 637 -18.40 -13.18 -31.62
C GLN A 637 -17.24 -14.12 -31.98
N ASP A 638 -17.43 -15.02 -32.95
CA ASP A 638 -16.38 -15.95 -33.40
C ASP A 638 -15.12 -15.21 -33.91
N HIS A 639 -15.30 -14.18 -34.75
CA HIS A 639 -14.18 -13.36 -35.23
C HIS A 639 -13.46 -12.61 -34.10
N LEU A 640 -14.19 -12.10 -33.10
CA LEU A 640 -13.60 -11.42 -31.95
C LEU A 640 -12.83 -12.39 -31.04
N CYS A 641 -13.38 -13.58 -30.75
CA CYS A 641 -12.72 -14.62 -29.97
C CYS A 641 -11.43 -15.10 -30.67
N ALA A 642 -11.49 -15.34 -31.99
CA ALA A 642 -10.33 -15.70 -32.79
C ALA A 642 -9.26 -14.59 -32.80
N LEU A 643 -9.67 -13.32 -32.87
CA LEU A 643 -8.78 -12.16 -32.82
C LEU A 643 -8.05 -12.06 -31.47
N VAL A 644 -8.80 -12.13 -30.36
CA VAL A 644 -8.25 -12.05 -28.99
C VAL A 644 -7.27 -13.20 -28.74
N LYS A 645 -7.66 -14.43 -29.08
CA LYS A 645 -6.83 -15.64 -28.95
C LYS A 645 -5.50 -15.51 -29.71
N PHE A 646 -5.53 -15.04 -30.96
CA PHE A 646 -4.32 -14.85 -31.76
C PHE A 646 -3.42 -13.75 -31.15
N CYS A 647 -3.99 -12.63 -30.73
CA CYS A 647 -3.20 -11.55 -30.11
C CYS A 647 -2.54 -11.98 -28.79
N GLN A 648 -3.18 -12.86 -28.02
CA GLN A 648 -2.64 -13.44 -26.78
C GLN A 648 -1.50 -14.43 -27.03
N GLN A 649 -1.56 -15.22 -28.10
CA GLN A 649 -0.48 -16.13 -28.50
C GLN A 649 0.79 -15.36 -28.95
N GLU A 650 0.61 -14.21 -29.60
CA GLU A 650 1.71 -13.37 -30.08
C GLU A 650 2.27 -12.41 -29.02
N SER A 651 1.49 -11.98 -28.02
CA SER A 651 1.96 -11.06 -26.98
C SER A 651 1.14 -11.08 -25.68
N ALA A 652 1.85 -11.19 -24.54
CA ALA A 652 1.28 -11.11 -23.20
C ALA A 652 0.58 -9.76 -22.89
N ILE A 653 0.79 -8.71 -23.69
CA ILE A 653 0.04 -7.44 -23.58
C ILE A 653 -1.48 -7.68 -23.66
N PHE A 654 -1.91 -8.71 -24.41
CA PHE A 654 -3.32 -9.05 -24.60
C PHE A 654 -3.87 -10.06 -23.59
N GLU A 655 -3.05 -10.58 -22.65
CA GLU A 655 -3.44 -11.64 -21.68
C GLU A 655 -4.72 -11.33 -20.92
N ASN A 656 -5.00 -10.04 -20.68
CA ASN A 656 -6.16 -9.56 -19.92
C ASN A 656 -7.41 -9.22 -20.78
N LEU A 657 -7.36 -9.34 -22.11
CA LEU A 657 -8.54 -9.08 -22.96
C LEU A 657 -9.47 -10.29 -23.06
N ARG A 658 -10.79 -10.07 -23.04
CA ARG A 658 -11.81 -11.11 -23.26
C ARG A 658 -12.95 -10.58 -24.12
N VAL A 659 -13.67 -11.50 -24.75
CA VAL A 659 -15.00 -11.24 -25.32
C VAL A 659 -16.04 -11.57 -24.24
N MET A 660 -16.97 -10.66 -24.00
CA MET A 660 -18.08 -10.83 -23.06
C MET A 660 -19.40 -10.63 -23.79
N VAL A 661 -20.42 -11.44 -23.49
CA VAL A 661 -21.78 -11.31 -24.06
C VAL A 661 -22.81 -11.20 -22.94
N ILE A 662 -23.82 -10.37 -23.17
CA ILE A 662 -24.99 -10.18 -22.29
C ILE A 662 -26.21 -9.98 -23.20
N GLU A 663 -27.15 -10.92 -23.17
CA GLU A 663 -28.25 -10.98 -24.16
C GLU A 663 -27.68 -10.93 -25.60
N ASP A 664 -28.26 -10.13 -26.50
CA ASP A 664 -27.76 -9.96 -27.88
C ASP A 664 -26.57 -8.98 -28.00
N MET A 665 -25.98 -8.52 -26.90
CA MET A 665 -24.94 -7.49 -26.88
C MET A 665 -23.53 -8.07 -26.68
N ILE A 666 -22.57 -7.68 -27.53
CA ILE A 666 -21.17 -8.10 -27.45
C ILE A 666 -20.29 -6.96 -26.92
N TYR A 667 -19.37 -7.31 -26.02
CA TYR A 667 -18.39 -6.42 -25.43
C TYR A 667 -16.97 -6.98 -25.56
N LEU A 668 -15.99 -6.10 -25.75
CA LEU A 668 -14.59 -6.35 -25.46
C LEU A 668 -14.27 -5.76 -24.08
N ILE A 669 -13.64 -6.55 -23.21
CA ILE A 669 -13.28 -6.14 -21.84
C ILE A 669 -11.79 -6.31 -21.59
N HIS A 670 -11.23 -5.49 -20.70
CA HIS A 670 -9.97 -5.77 -20.03
C HIS A 670 -10.31 -6.28 -18.63
N VAL A 671 -10.16 -7.58 -18.37
CA VAL A 671 -10.68 -8.29 -17.18
C VAL A 671 -10.33 -7.56 -15.89
N ARG A 672 -9.04 -7.27 -15.69
CA ARG A 672 -8.57 -6.50 -14.53
C ARG A 672 -9.12 -5.07 -14.50
N GLY A 673 -9.23 -4.40 -15.65
CA GLY A 673 -9.76 -3.05 -15.75
C GLY A 673 -11.25 -2.97 -15.39
N LEU A 674 -12.02 -4.01 -15.75
CA LEU A 674 -13.41 -4.19 -15.34
C LEU A 674 -13.50 -4.51 -13.83
N ALA A 675 -12.67 -5.41 -13.31
CA ALA A 675 -12.61 -5.71 -11.87
C ALA A 675 -12.32 -4.46 -11.02
N GLU A 676 -11.33 -3.65 -11.42
CA GLU A 676 -11.01 -2.38 -10.76
C GLU A 676 -12.17 -1.36 -10.89
N TYR A 677 -12.84 -1.30 -12.05
CA TYR A 677 -14.00 -0.42 -12.27
C TYR A 677 -15.22 -0.81 -11.41
N VAL A 678 -15.59 -2.10 -11.38
CA VAL A 678 -16.74 -2.61 -10.60
C VAL A 678 -16.56 -2.31 -9.11
N LYS A 679 -15.37 -2.58 -8.56
CA LYS A 679 -15.06 -2.22 -7.15
C LYS A 679 -15.12 -0.72 -6.92
N SER A 680 -14.57 0.10 -7.82
CA SER A 680 -14.61 1.56 -7.70
C SER A 680 -16.05 2.10 -7.72
N SER A 681 -16.91 1.51 -8.55
CA SER A 681 -18.35 1.81 -8.60
C SER A 681 -19.08 1.43 -7.30
N LEU A 682 -18.84 0.22 -6.77
CA LEU A 682 -19.44 -0.25 -5.52
C LEU A 682 -18.98 0.52 -4.28
N ASN A 683 -17.74 1.02 -4.28
CA ASN A 683 -17.17 1.84 -3.21
C ASN A 683 -17.63 3.31 -3.27
N LEU A 684 -18.38 3.73 -4.29
CA LEU A 684 -18.69 5.13 -4.60
C LEU A 684 -17.43 6.00 -4.85
N GLU A 685 -16.35 5.38 -5.34
CA GLU A 685 -15.14 6.08 -5.83
C GLU A 685 -15.33 6.61 -7.27
N VAL A 686 -16.36 6.12 -7.97
CA VAL A 686 -16.90 6.72 -9.20
C VAL A 686 -18.29 7.27 -8.90
N GLU A 687 -18.47 8.57 -9.05
CA GLU A 687 -19.76 9.23 -8.88
C GLU A 687 -20.63 8.98 -10.13
N LEU A 688 -21.77 8.31 -9.95
CA LEU A 688 -22.75 8.04 -11.00
C LEU A 688 -24.00 8.91 -10.77
N PHE A 689 -24.42 9.61 -11.81
CA PHE A 689 -25.63 10.43 -11.80
C PHE A 689 -26.74 9.70 -12.52
N PHE A 690 -27.87 9.46 -11.85
CA PHE A 690 -29.00 8.75 -12.43
C PHE A 690 -30.02 9.71 -13.02
N VAL A 691 -30.56 9.40 -14.20
CA VAL A 691 -31.67 10.14 -14.80
C VAL A 691 -32.89 9.23 -14.86
N ASN A 692 -33.94 9.56 -14.11
CA ASN A 692 -35.22 8.86 -14.25
C ASN A 692 -35.87 9.27 -15.58
N LEU A 693 -36.18 8.28 -16.44
CA LEU A 693 -36.93 8.48 -17.69
C LEU A 693 -38.41 8.08 -17.58
N GLU A 694 -38.86 7.54 -16.44
CA GLU A 694 -40.27 7.20 -16.18
C GLU A 694 -41.12 8.47 -15.90
N GLU A 695 -40.48 9.63 -15.70
CA GLU A 695 -41.12 10.91 -15.44
C GLU A 695 -40.83 11.95 -16.54
N ASP A 696 -41.82 12.77 -16.90
CA ASP A 696 -41.65 14.00 -17.69
C ASP A 696 -41.88 15.25 -16.80
N PRO A 697 -40.96 16.25 -16.78
CA PRO A 697 -39.61 16.21 -17.35
C PRO A 697 -38.69 15.22 -16.63
N PRO A 698 -37.75 14.56 -17.34
CA PRO A 698 -36.74 13.70 -16.73
C PRO A 698 -35.94 14.39 -15.64
N LYS A 699 -35.63 13.66 -14.55
CA LYS A 699 -34.99 14.22 -13.35
C LYS A 699 -33.68 13.52 -13.01
N MET A 700 -32.69 14.29 -12.58
CA MET A 700 -31.49 13.77 -11.93
C MET A 700 -31.81 13.27 -10.53
N VAL A 701 -31.60 11.97 -10.28
CA VAL A 701 -31.77 11.32 -8.98
C VAL A 701 -30.38 11.19 -8.33
N THR A 702 -30.21 11.82 -7.17
CA THR A 702 -28.93 11.88 -6.44
C THR A 702 -28.94 11.10 -5.12
N GLN A 703 -30.09 10.59 -4.68
CA GLN A 703 -30.23 9.82 -3.44
C GLN A 703 -30.50 8.35 -3.77
N ALA A 704 -29.48 7.51 -3.60
CA ALA A 704 -29.53 6.09 -3.91
C ALA A 704 -30.44 5.26 -2.96
N GLU A 705 -30.90 5.84 -1.85
CA GLU A 705 -31.67 5.15 -0.82
C GLU A 705 -33.18 5.10 -1.09
N GLU A 706 -33.70 5.87 -2.06
CA GLU A 706 -35.15 5.93 -2.36
C GLU A 706 -35.58 5.21 -3.66
N SER A 707 -34.64 4.75 -4.49
CA SER A 707 -34.95 4.09 -5.78
C SER A 707 -34.75 2.57 -5.75
N THR A 708 -35.80 1.84 -6.12
CA THR A 708 -35.79 0.38 -6.32
C THR A 708 -34.82 -0.03 -7.43
N LEU A 709 -34.85 0.67 -8.57
CA LEU A 709 -33.95 0.41 -9.70
C LEU A 709 -32.48 0.64 -9.35
N VAL A 710 -32.14 1.68 -8.57
CA VAL A 710 -30.76 1.86 -8.09
C VAL A 710 -30.35 0.69 -7.18
N THR A 711 -31.26 0.20 -6.33
CA THR A 711 -31.00 -0.95 -5.46
C THR A 711 -30.77 -2.24 -6.26
N GLU A 712 -31.51 -2.47 -7.36
CA GLU A 712 -31.26 -3.61 -8.26
C GLU A 712 -29.97 -3.46 -9.06
N LEU A 713 -29.64 -2.26 -9.56
CA LEU A 713 -28.35 -2.03 -10.21
C LEU A 713 -27.19 -2.34 -9.27
N ILE A 714 -27.30 -2.02 -7.98
CA ILE A 714 -26.31 -2.39 -6.94
C ILE A 714 -26.25 -3.91 -6.71
N ARG A 715 -27.34 -4.67 -6.93
CA ARG A 715 -27.30 -6.15 -6.94
C ARG A 715 -26.51 -6.66 -8.15
N VAL A 716 -26.78 -6.14 -9.35
CA VAL A 716 -26.05 -6.49 -10.57
C VAL A 716 -24.56 -6.14 -10.44
N GLN A 717 -24.22 -4.96 -9.90
CA GLN A 717 -22.83 -4.57 -9.61
C GLN A 717 -22.11 -5.57 -8.67
N LYS A 718 -22.80 -6.07 -7.63
CA LYS A 718 -22.25 -7.11 -6.73
C LYS A 718 -22.04 -8.44 -7.44
N LEU A 719 -22.96 -8.84 -8.33
CA LEU A 719 -22.84 -10.05 -9.14
C LEU A 719 -21.63 -9.97 -10.10
N PHE A 720 -21.43 -8.83 -10.76
CA PHE A 720 -20.20 -8.56 -11.52
C PHE A 720 -18.95 -8.63 -10.63
N SER A 721 -19.02 -8.18 -9.37
CA SER A 721 -17.88 -8.27 -8.44
C SER A 721 -17.55 -9.70 -8.00
N SER A 722 -18.46 -10.67 -8.13
CA SER A 722 -18.15 -12.09 -7.95
C SER A 722 -17.57 -12.76 -9.21
N PHE A 723 -17.97 -12.31 -10.41
CA PHE A 723 -17.37 -12.79 -11.66
C PHE A 723 -15.98 -12.20 -11.94
N PHE A 724 -15.68 -11.01 -11.42
CA PHE A 724 -14.41 -10.30 -11.63
C PHE A 724 -13.68 -9.95 -10.31
N PRO A 725 -13.16 -10.96 -9.57
CA PRO A 725 -12.43 -10.74 -8.32
C PRO A 725 -11.01 -10.22 -8.56
N LEU A 726 -10.56 -9.29 -7.71
CA LEU A 726 -9.25 -8.60 -7.85
C LEU A 726 -8.03 -9.37 -7.33
N ASN A 727 -8.23 -10.52 -6.68
CA ASN A 727 -7.18 -11.26 -5.95
C ASN A 727 -6.98 -12.71 -6.46
N GLY A 728 -7.58 -13.08 -7.60
CA GLY A 728 -7.35 -14.40 -8.23
C GLY A 728 -6.22 -14.37 -9.25
N ASN A 729 -5.57 -15.51 -9.49
CA ASN A 729 -4.68 -15.66 -10.65
C ASN A 729 -5.51 -15.65 -11.94
N SER A 730 -4.91 -15.26 -13.07
CA SER A 730 -5.61 -15.18 -14.37
C SER A 730 -6.13 -16.52 -14.91
N ASN A 731 -5.71 -17.64 -14.30
CA ASN A 731 -6.17 -19.01 -14.60
C ASN A 731 -7.33 -19.51 -13.72
N ASP A 732 -7.66 -18.85 -12.60
CA ASP A 732 -8.68 -19.32 -11.63
C ASP A 732 -10.11 -18.82 -11.95
N LEU A 733 -10.32 -18.25 -13.14
CA LEU A 733 -11.65 -17.98 -13.65
C LEU A 733 -12.37 -19.32 -13.92
N LEU A 734 -13.36 -19.63 -13.08
CA LEU A 734 -14.25 -20.80 -13.11
C LEU A 734 -13.76 -22.08 -12.40
N SER A 735 -13.70 -22.05 -11.07
CA SER A 735 -13.95 -23.29 -10.30
C SER A 735 -15.47 -23.52 -10.20
N HIS A 736 -15.92 -24.74 -10.56
CA HIS A 736 -17.34 -25.06 -10.67
C HIS A 736 -18.12 -24.98 -9.33
N GLN A 737 -17.39 -24.91 -8.21
CA GLN A 737 -17.90 -24.94 -6.84
C GLN A 737 -18.40 -23.60 -6.30
N MET A 738 -17.93 -22.45 -6.83
CA MET A 738 -18.40 -21.15 -6.31
C MET A 738 -19.86 -20.84 -6.70
N LEU A 739 -20.32 -21.31 -7.86
CA LEU A 739 -21.71 -21.14 -8.32
C LEU A 739 -22.72 -21.78 -7.35
N ASP A 740 -22.42 -22.97 -6.84
CA ASP A 740 -23.28 -23.65 -5.86
C ASP A 740 -23.34 -22.93 -4.50
N SER A 741 -22.34 -22.09 -4.17
CA SER A 741 -22.30 -21.34 -2.90
C SER A 741 -23.21 -20.11 -2.88
N VAL A 742 -23.42 -19.45 -4.03
CA VAL A 742 -24.26 -18.25 -4.16
C VAL A 742 -25.73 -18.62 -4.36
N ALA A 743 -26.01 -19.76 -5.00
CA ALA A 743 -27.37 -20.25 -5.26
C ALA A 743 -28.17 -20.69 -4.01
N ASN A 744 -27.55 -20.71 -2.82
CA ASN A 744 -28.18 -21.14 -1.56
C ASN A 744 -28.86 -20.01 -0.76
N ALA A 745 -29.08 -18.84 -1.38
CA ALA A 745 -29.90 -17.76 -0.85
C ALA A 745 -31.08 -17.44 -1.79
N GLU A 746 -32.25 -18.00 -1.46
CA GLU A 746 -33.57 -17.69 -2.03
C GLU A 746 -33.81 -17.93 -3.53
N SER A 747 -34.27 -19.16 -3.84
CA SER A 747 -35.12 -19.57 -4.97
C SER A 747 -34.62 -19.43 -6.44
N SER A 748 -34.40 -20.61 -7.04
CA SER A 748 -34.70 -20.94 -8.45
C SER A 748 -34.12 -20.07 -9.58
N ILE A 749 -32.79 -20.13 -9.76
CA ILE A 749 -32.15 -19.84 -11.06
C ILE A 749 -31.65 -21.16 -11.67
N ASN A 750 -31.95 -21.40 -12.96
CA ASN A 750 -31.53 -22.63 -13.65
C ASN A 750 -30.05 -22.56 -14.07
N LYS A 751 -29.36 -23.72 -14.07
CA LYS A 751 -27.93 -23.79 -14.43
C LYS A 751 -27.67 -23.28 -15.86
N PRO A 752 -26.70 -22.37 -16.07
CA PRO A 752 -26.17 -22.06 -17.40
C PRO A 752 -25.55 -23.33 -18.02
N ALA A 753 -25.86 -23.60 -19.28
CA ALA A 753 -25.47 -24.84 -19.96
C ALA A 753 -24.65 -24.57 -21.23
N THR A 754 -23.37 -24.18 -21.07
CA THR A 754 -22.34 -24.23 -22.12
C THR A 754 -20.95 -24.19 -21.50
N SER A 755 -19.96 -24.79 -22.17
CA SER A 755 -18.56 -24.73 -21.77
C SER A 755 -17.95 -23.36 -22.12
N GLN A 756 -17.70 -22.52 -21.12
CA GLN A 756 -16.97 -21.27 -21.31
C GLN A 756 -15.49 -21.58 -21.63
N SER A 757 -14.96 -20.97 -22.70
CA SER A 757 -13.53 -21.05 -23.02
C SER A 757 -12.77 -19.93 -22.35
N SER A 758 -11.45 -20.09 -22.20
CA SER A 758 -10.56 -19.11 -21.56
C SER A 758 -10.74 -17.67 -22.05
N GLU A 759 -11.13 -17.46 -23.31
CA GLU A 759 -11.23 -16.16 -23.99
C GLU A 759 -12.64 -15.53 -23.99
N PHE A 760 -13.67 -16.28 -23.59
CA PHE A 760 -15.10 -15.92 -23.77
C PHE A 760 -15.91 -16.06 -22.47
N ILE A 761 -16.72 -15.04 -22.15
CA ILE A 761 -17.58 -15.02 -20.96
C ILE A 761 -19.02 -14.67 -21.37
N ASP A 762 -19.98 -15.52 -21.00
CA ASP A 762 -21.42 -15.21 -21.10
C ASP A 762 -21.93 -14.83 -19.70
N LEU A 763 -22.49 -13.62 -19.58
CA LEU A 763 -23.14 -13.12 -18.37
C LEU A 763 -24.63 -12.79 -18.59
N SER A 764 -25.27 -13.33 -19.64
CA SER A 764 -26.70 -13.11 -19.93
C SER A 764 -27.62 -13.52 -18.76
N CYS A 765 -27.15 -14.40 -17.87
CA CYS A 765 -27.83 -14.73 -16.62
C CYS A 765 -27.97 -13.55 -15.64
N CYS A 766 -27.19 -12.46 -15.75
CA CYS A 766 -27.31 -11.29 -14.89
C CYS A 766 -28.53 -10.41 -15.20
N MET A 767 -29.23 -10.67 -16.31
CA MET A 767 -30.44 -9.97 -16.74
C MET A 767 -31.74 -10.77 -16.47
N GLN A 768 -31.59 -12.01 -15.98
CA GLN A 768 -32.70 -12.83 -15.50
C GLN A 768 -33.22 -12.25 -14.18
N ASP A 769 -34.55 -12.25 -14.01
CA ASP A 769 -35.25 -11.89 -12.78
C ASP A 769 -34.90 -10.52 -12.14
N THR A 770 -34.57 -9.54 -13.00
CA THR A 770 -34.38 -8.12 -12.64
C THR A 770 -35.20 -7.18 -13.54
N GLU A 771 -35.63 -6.04 -13.00
CA GLU A 771 -36.25 -4.93 -13.76
C GLU A 771 -35.22 -4.02 -14.46
N ILE A 772 -33.91 -4.24 -14.25
CA ILE A 772 -32.86 -3.52 -14.95
C ILE A 772 -32.91 -3.79 -16.46
N THR A 773 -32.87 -2.71 -17.24
CA THR A 773 -32.88 -2.73 -18.70
C THR A 773 -31.45 -2.67 -19.28
N VAL A 774 -31.22 -3.26 -20.46
CA VAL A 774 -29.91 -3.23 -21.13
C VAL A 774 -29.34 -1.82 -21.34
N PRO A 775 -30.13 -0.77 -21.68
CA PRO A 775 -29.64 0.61 -21.71
C PRO A 775 -29.14 1.12 -20.35
N THR A 776 -29.82 0.78 -19.24
CA THR A 776 -29.36 1.08 -17.87
C THR A 776 -28.02 0.40 -17.58
N LEU A 777 -27.91 -0.89 -17.88
CA LEU A 777 -26.68 -1.67 -17.73
C LEU A 777 -25.54 -1.08 -18.57
N ASN A 778 -25.81 -0.71 -19.82
CA ASN A 778 -24.82 -0.12 -20.73
C ASN A 778 -24.31 1.23 -20.24
N GLY A 779 -25.18 2.11 -19.73
CA GLY A 779 -24.74 3.38 -19.15
C GLY A 779 -23.70 3.18 -18.05
N TRP A 780 -23.95 2.21 -17.15
CA TRP A 780 -23.01 1.84 -16.11
C TRP A 780 -21.75 1.12 -16.65
N LEU A 781 -21.87 0.02 -17.39
CA LEU A 781 -20.73 -0.79 -17.85
C LEU A 781 -19.76 -0.02 -18.75
N LEU A 782 -20.28 0.89 -19.58
CA LEU A 782 -19.46 1.67 -20.50
C LEU A 782 -18.75 2.86 -19.83
N GLY A 783 -18.96 3.06 -18.52
CA GLY A 783 -18.28 4.08 -17.72
C GLY A 783 -18.78 5.49 -18.01
N TYR A 784 -20.08 5.67 -18.24
CA TYR A 784 -20.67 7.00 -18.43
C TYR A 784 -21.01 7.62 -17.06
N PRO A 785 -20.78 8.94 -16.88
CA PRO A 785 -21.10 9.62 -15.62
C PRO A 785 -22.61 9.79 -15.41
N VAL A 786 -23.40 9.67 -16.49
CA VAL A 786 -24.86 9.76 -16.47
C VAL A 786 -25.43 8.42 -16.93
N VAL A 787 -26.34 7.85 -16.14
CA VAL A 787 -26.99 6.56 -16.38
C VAL A 787 -28.50 6.75 -16.37
N TYR A 788 -29.17 6.37 -17.46
CA TYR A 788 -30.64 6.38 -17.51
C TYR A 788 -31.22 5.23 -16.66
N LEU A 789 -32.31 5.50 -15.97
CA LEU A 789 -33.11 4.53 -15.21
C LEU A 789 -34.53 4.50 -15.75
N PHE A 790 -35.01 3.28 -16.04
CA PHE A 790 -36.40 2.91 -16.28
C PHE A 790 -36.52 1.39 -16.20
N SER A 791 -37.65 0.91 -15.68
CA SER A 791 -38.04 -0.49 -15.59
C SER A 791 -38.40 -1.11 -16.95
N LYS A 792 -38.58 -2.43 -17.00
CA LYS A 792 -39.02 -3.12 -18.23
C LYS A 792 -40.49 -2.80 -18.59
N GLN A 793 -41.26 -2.23 -17.66
CA GLN A 793 -42.66 -1.85 -17.85
C GLN A 793 -42.79 -0.45 -18.48
N HIS A 794 -41.88 0.48 -18.16
CA HIS A 794 -41.88 1.87 -18.64
C HIS A 794 -40.97 2.11 -19.87
N ILE A 795 -40.72 1.09 -20.69
CA ILE A 795 -39.88 1.21 -21.89
C ILE A 795 -40.49 2.18 -22.91
N GLU A 796 -41.80 2.11 -23.16
CA GLU A 796 -42.48 3.01 -24.11
C GLU A 796 -42.45 4.47 -23.63
N ASP A 797 -42.68 4.70 -22.33
CA ASP A 797 -42.59 6.02 -21.70
C ASP A 797 -41.15 6.57 -21.79
N ALA A 798 -40.14 5.76 -21.49
CA ALA A 798 -38.74 6.19 -21.55
C ALA A 798 -38.29 6.51 -23.00
N ILE A 799 -38.77 5.75 -24.00
CA ILE A 799 -38.54 6.06 -25.42
C ILE A 799 -39.21 7.39 -25.79
N TYR A 800 -40.45 7.64 -25.35
CA TYR A 800 -41.17 8.89 -25.60
C TYR A 800 -40.49 10.09 -24.92
N ASN A 801 -40.17 9.95 -23.64
CA ASN A 801 -39.55 10.99 -22.80
C ASN A 801 -38.11 11.32 -23.23
N LEU A 802 -37.41 10.42 -23.94
CA LEU A 802 -36.11 10.72 -24.55
C LEU A 802 -36.25 11.29 -25.98
N SER A 803 -37.09 10.70 -26.83
CA SER A 803 -37.25 11.08 -28.25
C SER A 803 -37.99 12.40 -28.49
N THR A 804 -38.64 12.96 -27.46
CA THR A 804 -39.24 14.30 -27.49
C THR A 804 -38.29 15.43 -27.06
N LYS A 805 -37.14 15.10 -26.46
CA LYS A 805 -36.22 16.09 -25.85
C LYS A 805 -34.99 16.35 -26.70
N TYR A 806 -34.49 17.59 -26.65
CA TYR A 806 -33.17 17.91 -27.18
C TYR A 806 -32.11 17.25 -26.30
N LEU A 807 -31.12 16.57 -26.89
CA LEU A 807 -29.99 16.01 -26.14
C LEU A 807 -28.70 16.75 -26.46
N ARG A 808 -27.78 16.79 -25.50
CA ARG A 808 -26.38 17.15 -25.71
C ARG A 808 -25.53 15.88 -25.74
N ILE A 809 -24.69 15.75 -26.77
CA ILE A 809 -23.74 14.64 -26.91
C ILE A 809 -22.38 15.12 -26.39
N PHE A 810 -21.86 14.42 -25.40
CA PHE A 810 -20.57 14.64 -24.77
C PHE A 810 -19.56 13.67 -25.38
N GLN A 811 -18.61 14.17 -26.17
CA GLN A 811 -17.61 13.38 -26.89
C GLN A 811 -16.23 13.55 -26.24
N ILE A 812 -15.63 12.46 -25.75
CA ILE A 812 -14.24 12.47 -25.30
C ILE A 812 -13.34 12.18 -26.51
N ILE A 813 -12.55 13.16 -26.90
CA ILE A 813 -11.69 13.10 -28.07
C ILE A 813 -10.23 13.04 -27.64
N VAL A 814 -9.52 12.05 -28.18
CA VAL A 814 -8.11 11.79 -27.96
C VAL A 814 -7.31 12.03 -29.25
N SER A 815 -5.98 12.05 -29.17
CA SER A 815 -5.13 11.90 -30.36
C SER A 815 -3.91 11.03 -30.04
N ARG A 816 -3.50 10.19 -31.00
CA ARG A 816 -2.33 9.29 -30.87
C ARG A 816 -1.07 9.93 -31.44
N TYR A 817 0.10 9.51 -30.96
CA TYR A 817 1.38 9.84 -31.57
C TYR A 817 1.57 9.08 -32.88
N ALA A 818 1.12 9.68 -33.99
CA ALA A 818 1.28 9.12 -35.33
C ALA A 818 2.76 9.01 -35.75
N SER A 819 3.06 8.10 -36.70
CA SER A 819 4.38 8.03 -37.33
C SER A 819 4.64 9.26 -38.21
N PRO A 820 5.91 9.63 -38.51
CA PRO A 820 6.25 10.92 -39.14
C PRO A 820 5.63 11.21 -40.53
N LYS A 821 4.92 10.25 -41.14
CA LYS A 821 4.29 10.37 -42.46
C LYS A 821 2.78 10.65 -42.42
N LYS A 822 2.14 10.70 -41.24
CA LYS A 822 0.74 11.13 -41.07
C LYS A 822 0.64 12.08 -39.88
N GLY A 823 -0.09 13.19 -40.01
CA GLY A 823 -0.40 14.06 -38.88
C GLY A 823 -1.30 13.36 -37.86
N SER A 824 -1.15 13.69 -36.57
CA SER A 824 -2.05 13.18 -35.52
C SER A 824 -3.47 13.71 -35.74
N GLN A 825 -4.40 12.83 -36.08
CA GLN A 825 -5.82 13.17 -36.19
C GLN A 825 -6.51 13.04 -34.82
N PRO A 826 -7.59 13.82 -34.57
CA PRO A 826 -8.47 13.59 -33.43
C PRO A 826 -9.30 12.32 -33.66
N GLU A 827 -9.46 11.52 -32.62
CA GLU A 827 -10.21 10.26 -32.62
C GLU A 827 -11.16 10.24 -31.42
N GLU A 828 -12.40 9.77 -31.60
CA GLU A 828 -13.36 9.67 -30.50
C GLU A 828 -13.07 8.42 -29.66
N LEU A 829 -12.84 8.62 -28.36
CA LEU A 829 -12.65 7.54 -27.38
C LEU A 829 -14.01 6.95 -26.96
N LEU A 830 -14.92 7.84 -26.55
CA LEU A 830 -16.29 7.52 -26.18
C LEU A 830 -17.20 8.73 -26.37
N SER A 831 -18.49 8.48 -26.52
CA SER A 831 -19.54 9.49 -26.43
C SER A 831 -20.75 8.98 -25.66
N PHE A 832 -21.49 9.91 -25.06
CA PHE A 832 -22.76 9.65 -24.39
C PHE A 832 -23.68 10.87 -24.53
N SER A 833 -24.99 10.67 -24.42
CA SER A 833 -25.99 11.75 -24.48
C SER A 833 -26.53 12.08 -23.08
N VAL A 834 -26.99 13.32 -22.90
CA VAL A 834 -27.73 13.79 -21.71
C VAL A 834 -28.84 14.75 -22.19
N PRO A 835 -30.05 14.76 -21.58
CA PRO A 835 -31.06 15.77 -21.89
C PRO A 835 -30.54 17.20 -21.72
N TYR A 836 -30.88 18.08 -22.66
CA TYR A 836 -30.42 19.48 -22.69
C TYR A 836 -30.77 20.22 -21.39
N GLU A 837 -31.98 20.02 -20.89
CA GLU A 837 -32.51 20.61 -19.65
C GLU A 837 -31.65 20.24 -18.42
N LEU A 838 -31.04 19.04 -18.42
CA LEU A 838 -30.18 18.50 -17.36
C LEU A 838 -28.68 18.77 -17.62
N SER A 839 -28.33 19.51 -18.66
CA SER A 839 -26.95 19.70 -19.12
C SER A 839 -26.67 21.08 -19.74
N MET A 840 -27.41 22.11 -19.32
CA MET A 840 -27.32 23.47 -19.89
C MET A 840 -25.94 24.14 -19.73
N GLY A 841 -25.15 23.78 -18.73
CA GLY A 841 -23.74 24.17 -18.57
C GLY A 841 -22.76 23.46 -19.51
N GLY A 842 -23.18 22.36 -20.17
CA GLY A 842 -22.37 21.58 -21.09
C GLY A 842 -21.12 21.01 -20.40
N SER A 843 -19.93 21.21 -20.97
CA SER A 843 -18.66 20.78 -20.37
C SER A 843 -18.27 21.53 -19.08
N LYS A 844 -19.10 22.46 -18.60
CA LYS A 844 -18.97 23.15 -17.31
C LYS A 844 -19.87 22.57 -16.21
N GLU A 845 -20.71 21.58 -16.50
CA GLU A 845 -21.50 20.91 -15.48
C GLU A 845 -20.57 20.26 -14.43
N PRO A 846 -20.90 20.27 -13.12
CA PRO A 846 -20.03 19.72 -12.08
C PRO A 846 -19.63 18.26 -12.35
N TRP A 847 -20.60 17.43 -12.76
CA TRP A 847 -20.39 16.03 -13.12
C TRP A 847 -19.51 15.88 -14.38
N ALA A 848 -19.63 16.77 -15.37
CA ALA A 848 -18.84 16.73 -16.59
C ALA A 848 -17.38 17.15 -16.34
N VAL A 849 -17.17 18.13 -15.45
CA VAL A 849 -15.85 18.56 -14.99
C VAL A 849 -15.18 17.46 -14.15
N ALA A 850 -15.91 16.82 -13.24
CA ALA A 850 -15.41 15.71 -12.43
C ALA A 850 -15.01 14.50 -13.31
N PHE A 851 -15.89 14.10 -14.24
CA PHE A 851 -15.61 13.03 -15.21
C PHE A 851 -14.40 13.36 -16.09
N LEU A 852 -14.30 14.59 -16.60
CA LEU A 852 -13.14 15.03 -17.38
C LEU A 852 -11.84 15.00 -16.55
N ALA A 853 -11.87 15.39 -15.27
CA ALA A 853 -10.72 15.31 -14.38
C ALA A 853 -10.30 13.84 -14.07
N GLN A 854 -11.28 12.94 -13.92
CA GLN A 854 -11.03 11.50 -13.80
C GLN A 854 -10.37 10.92 -15.07
N MET A 855 -10.90 11.28 -16.25
CA MET A 855 -10.34 10.86 -17.54
C MET A 855 -8.97 11.49 -17.82
N GLN A 856 -8.72 12.73 -17.38
CA GLN A 856 -7.38 13.35 -17.41
C GLN A 856 -6.41 12.63 -16.46
N THR A 857 -6.88 12.14 -15.31
CA THR A 857 -6.08 11.36 -14.35
C THR A 857 -5.68 9.99 -14.91
N LYS A 858 -6.58 9.33 -15.66
CA LYS A 858 -6.24 8.14 -16.48
C LYS A 858 -5.23 8.49 -17.57
N TRP A 859 -5.54 9.48 -18.41
CA TRP A 859 -4.68 9.94 -19.51
C TRP A 859 -3.26 10.32 -19.04
N ALA A 860 -3.13 10.93 -17.85
CA ALA A 860 -1.85 11.33 -17.29
C ALA A 860 -0.88 10.14 -17.07
N LYS A 861 -1.42 8.93 -16.87
CA LYS A 861 -0.64 7.69 -16.71
C LYS A 861 -0.16 7.13 -18.06
N CYS A 862 -0.96 7.25 -19.11
CA CYS A 862 -0.70 6.71 -20.46
C CYS A 862 -0.32 7.78 -21.52
N LYS A 863 0.27 8.89 -21.07
CA LYS A 863 0.87 9.96 -21.92
C LYS A 863 1.82 9.48 -23.03
N PRO A 864 2.59 8.36 -22.94
CA PRO A 864 3.40 7.88 -24.06
C PRO A 864 2.58 7.47 -25.30
N THR A 865 1.30 7.11 -25.11
CA THR A 865 0.41 6.61 -26.17
C THR A 865 -0.51 7.70 -26.69
N TRP A 866 -1.11 8.48 -25.78
CA TRP A 866 -2.11 9.48 -26.08
C TRP A 866 -1.54 10.89 -25.91
N ARG A 867 -1.45 11.65 -27.02
CA ARG A 867 -0.88 13.00 -27.06
C ARG A 867 -1.76 14.06 -26.39
N SER A 868 -3.08 13.89 -26.44
CA SER A 868 -4.06 14.83 -25.89
C SER A 868 -5.36 14.11 -25.53
N LEU A 869 -6.09 14.67 -24.57
CA LEU A 869 -7.49 14.35 -24.29
C LEU A 869 -8.28 15.65 -24.10
N LYS A 870 -9.46 15.75 -24.71
CA LYS A 870 -10.42 16.86 -24.55
C LYS A 870 -11.86 16.34 -24.52
N MET A 871 -12.77 17.15 -24.00
CA MET A 871 -14.21 16.95 -24.14
C MET A 871 -14.75 17.98 -25.13
N GLU A 872 -15.54 17.54 -26.10
CA GLU A 872 -16.39 18.40 -26.93
C GLU A 872 -17.85 18.09 -26.63
N VAL A 873 -18.72 19.10 -26.75
CA VAL A 873 -20.16 18.98 -26.51
C VAL A 873 -20.88 19.54 -27.72
N SER A 874 -21.76 18.73 -28.31
CA SER A 874 -22.60 19.10 -29.44
C SER A 874 -24.08 18.93 -29.09
N GLU A 875 -24.96 19.64 -29.79
CA GLU A 875 -26.42 19.56 -29.61
C GLU A 875 -27.03 18.71 -30.71
N CYS A 876 -27.94 17.82 -30.31
CA CYS A 876 -28.59 16.85 -31.17
C CYS A 876 -30.11 17.05 -31.12
N TYR A 877 -30.73 17.12 -32.31
CA TYR A 877 -32.17 17.28 -32.44
C TYR A 877 -32.88 15.95 -32.13
N PRO A 878 -34.09 15.96 -31.53
CA PRO A 878 -34.72 14.74 -30.99
C PRO A 878 -34.92 13.63 -32.05
N GLN A 879 -35.20 14.03 -33.30
CA GLN A 879 -35.45 13.16 -34.45
C GLN A 879 -34.24 12.32 -34.91
N ALA A 880 -33.05 12.51 -34.33
CA ALA A 880 -31.84 11.76 -34.68
C ALA A 880 -31.69 10.44 -33.90
N ILE A 881 -32.53 10.19 -32.90
CA ILE A 881 -32.41 9.05 -31.98
C ILE A 881 -33.57 8.09 -32.23
N VAL A 882 -33.32 7.12 -33.10
CA VAL A 882 -34.01 5.83 -33.08
C VAL A 882 -33.16 4.93 -32.20
N LEU A 883 -33.74 4.47 -31.09
CA LEU A 883 -33.14 3.50 -30.16
C LEU A 883 -33.13 2.09 -30.78
#